data_AF-A0A9D7H2M0-F1
#
_entry.id   AF-A0A9D7H2M0-F1
#
_cell.length_a   1.000
_cell.length_b   1.000
_cell.length_c   1.000
_cell.angle_alpha   90.00
_cell.angle_beta   90.00
_cell.angle_gamma   90.00
#
_symmetry.space_group_name_H-M   'P 1'
#
loop_
_entity.id
_entity.type
_entity.pdbx_description
1 polymer ?
#
loop_
_entity_poly.entity_id
_entity_poly.type
_entity_poly.pdbx_seq_one_letter_code
_entity_poly.pdbx_strand_id
1 'polypeptide(L)'
;MNRSTTKTTRTEVDADIERLILAERLREAATLAEARGDLQLAAELYERDCLFAEAGRAALRGNLPERALLLACEAHDDDTAESALADLDDARLPTLASALSMKGHHGWAARLFEAIGQGDAAATAWSRAGREERAADILEHRGDPAAAARELEAGLRRVPERWDLKLRLGRLLDRHGRREAAIRALQEIPKGAAERGPATMELARIFGAMNLGAAQGECLTELAALGFETSPPSQRPAAMARDEETFFGRYRRKRDVASTANARVIECIDTLTEEHVALKVFAGNGLRGVGRDALVRFEREVTILRGLRHPSVVPLREYVPEGPALVLAWMSGGSLAEMLAKEPLAPARAVEIAAAVLDALSAAHRAGVIHRDVKPSNVLFDGAGAARLADFGAAHLGDLAATATAGVIGTFAYMSPEQKLGHPATIQSDLYGIGAMLSEMLVGSAAAGTLPSALHRDLDRRHDAALAALLAKEPQARPADAAAARKLLLELRWPTSFEPVARPLPESAPELPAKSRLESLGNDLYRDEWTGRLVRLVPLTESTLTRARAFAQALASVTGGVEVVLRVDASAAKLWIEAREGAPLERPLTASESRRLGAVLSVLHQAGVPHGRVDRAHIRLLPREGAVLAFTAETTPTATPDLDLIALSELSRGASS
;
A
#
# COMPACT_ATOMS: atom_id res chain seq x y z
N MET A 1 81.84 -65.40 -0.54
CA MET A 1 80.84 -64.31 -0.58
C MET A 1 79.52 -64.83 -0.02
N ASN A 2 79.40 -64.87 1.31
CA ASN A 2 78.18 -65.24 2.02
C ASN A 2 77.41 -63.96 2.31
N ARG A 3 76.26 -63.75 1.65
CA ARG A 3 75.28 -62.74 2.10
C ARG A 3 74.56 -63.33 3.31
N SER A 4 75.02 -62.92 4.48
CA SER A 4 74.40 -63.16 5.78
C SER A 4 73.03 -62.48 5.80
N THR A 5 71.97 -63.25 5.69
CA THR A 5 70.61 -62.82 6.02
C THR A 5 70.47 -62.84 7.54
N THR A 6 70.77 -61.71 8.18
CA THR A 6 70.44 -61.48 9.59
C THR A 6 68.93 -61.54 9.75
N LYS A 7 68.43 -62.66 10.29
CA LYS A 7 67.14 -62.73 10.98
C LYS A 7 67.24 -61.82 12.20
N THR A 8 66.97 -60.53 12.03
CA THR A 8 66.83 -59.60 13.15
C THR A 8 65.75 -60.15 14.06
N THR A 9 66.12 -60.46 15.31
CA THR A 9 65.20 -61.07 16.26
C THR A 9 64.17 -60.03 16.72
N ARG A 10 62.94 -60.45 17.02
CA ARG A 10 61.84 -59.55 17.47
C ARG A 10 62.28 -58.63 18.62
N THR A 11 63.15 -59.10 19.50
CA THR A 11 63.77 -58.36 20.60
C THR A 11 64.75 -57.25 20.18
N GLU A 12 65.49 -57.39 19.08
CA GLU A 12 66.43 -56.36 18.61
C GLU A 12 65.69 -55.15 18.03
N VAL A 13 64.60 -55.39 17.29
CA VAL A 13 63.76 -54.32 16.73
C VAL A 13 63.08 -53.52 17.84
N ASP A 14 62.66 -54.16 18.94
CA ASP A 14 62.09 -53.45 20.10
C ASP A 14 63.11 -52.53 20.77
N ALA A 15 64.34 -53.01 20.94
CA ALA A 15 65.43 -52.21 21.49
C ALA A 15 65.88 -51.07 20.55
N ASP A 16 65.69 -51.21 19.23
CA ASP A 16 65.91 -50.13 18.26
C ASP A 16 64.81 -49.06 18.35
N ILE A 17 63.54 -49.47 18.43
CA ILE A 17 62.39 -48.55 18.61
C ILE A 17 62.56 -47.74 19.90
N GLU A 18 62.85 -48.38 21.03
CA GLU A 18 63.07 -47.69 22.32
C GLU A 18 64.23 -46.69 22.24
N ARG A 19 65.35 -47.05 21.61
CA ARG A 19 66.47 -46.13 21.40
C ARG A 19 66.09 -44.93 20.54
N LEU A 20 65.30 -45.13 19.49
CA LEU A 20 64.81 -44.05 18.63
C LEU A 20 63.85 -43.12 19.39
N ILE A 21 62.97 -43.67 20.24
CA ILE A 21 62.07 -42.88 21.09
C ILE A 21 62.86 -42.03 22.09
N LEU A 22 63.85 -42.62 22.78
CA LEU A 22 64.72 -41.90 23.73
C LEU A 22 65.56 -40.81 23.06
N ALA A 23 65.89 -40.98 21.78
CA ALA A 23 66.59 -40.00 20.96
C ALA A 23 65.65 -38.98 20.29
N GLU A 24 64.36 -38.97 20.61
CA GLU A 24 63.32 -38.12 20.00
C GLU A 24 63.19 -38.26 18.47
N ARG A 25 63.67 -39.37 17.89
CA ARG A 25 63.54 -39.69 16.46
C ARG A 25 62.23 -40.42 16.20
N LEU A 26 61.11 -39.76 16.55
CA LEU A 26 59.77 -40.35 16.62
C LEU A 26 59.29 -40.90 15.28
N ARG A 27 59.55 -40.19 14.17
CA ARG A 27 59.18 -40.65 12.82
C ARG A 27 59.81 -41.98 12.45
N GLU A 28 61.10 -42.13 12.71
CA GLU A 28 61.83 -43.36 12.38
C GLU A 28 61.40 -44.52 13.28
N ALA A 29 61.13 -44.22 14.57
CA ALA A 29 60.53 -45.18 15.48
C ALA A 29 59.14 -45.64 15.00
N ALA A 30 58.32 -44.70 14.50
CA ALA A 30 56.99 -44.99 13.96
C ALA A 30 57.05 -45.87 12.69
N THR A 31 57.90 -45.53 11.73
CA THR A 31 58.11 -46.35 10.52
C THR A 31 58.57 -47.76 10.86
N LEU A 32 59.45 -47.90 11.86
CA LEU A 32 59.96 -49.20 12.31
C LEU A 32 58.89 -50.01 13.05
N ALA A 33 58.08 -49.37 13.89
CA ALA A 33 56.90 -49.98 14.54
C ALA A 33 55.87 -50.45 13.51
N GLU A 34 55.62 -49.64 12.47
CA GLU A 34 54.71 -49.97 11.38
C GLU A 34 55.22 -51.16 10.54
N ALA A 35 56.50 -51.17 10.16
CA ALA A 35 57.12 -52.27 9.43
C ALA A 35 57.10 -53.60 10.21
N ARG A 36 57.08 -53.52 11.54
CA ARG A 36 56.93 -54.65 12.46
C ARG A 36 55.46 -55.10 12.60
N GLY A 37 54.50 -54.30 12.17
CA GLY A 37 53.07 -54.54 12.31
C GLY A 37 52.47 -54.06 13.63
N ASP A 38 53.20 -53.30 14.45
CA ASP A 38 52.66 -52.64 15.64
C ASP A 38 52.03 -51.29 15.26
N LEU A 39 50.84 -51.39 14.65
CA LEU A 39 50.14 -50.24 14.07
C LEU A 39 49.62 -49.27 15.14
N GLN A 40 49.36 -49.75 16.36
CA GLN A 40 48.93 -48.89 17.47
C GLN A 40 50.09 -48.03 17.98
N LEU A 41 51.27 -48.63 18.20
CA LEU A 41 52.47 -47.88 18.56
C LEU A 41 52.89 -46.93 17.44
N ALA A 42 52.80 -47.36 16.18
CA ALA A 42 53.09 -46.49 15.04
C ALA A 42 52.18 -45.26 15.03
N ALA A 43 50.86 -45.43 15.23
CA ALA A 43 49.91 -44.31 15.30
C ALA A 43 50.23 -43.35 16.44
N GLU A 44 50.60 -43.86 17.63
CA GLU A 44 51.01 -43.03 18.78
C GLU A 44 52.26 -42.21 18.51
N LEU A 45 53.25 -42.81 17.85
CA LEU A 45 54.52 -42.15 17.55
C LEU A 45 54.36 -41.12 16.43
N TYR A 46 53.58 -41.41 15.38
CA TYR A 46 53.23 -40.44 14.35
C TYR A 46 52.44 -39.25 14.93
N GLU A 47 51.48 -39.50 15.82
CA GLU A 47 50.71 -38.44 16.49
C GLU A 47 51.62 -37.54 17.34
N ARG A 48 52.55 -38.14 18.11
CA ARG A 48 53.53 -37.37 18.89
C ARG A 48 54.50 -36.55 18.01
N ASP A 49 54.80 -37.02 16.80
CA ASP A 49 55.57 -36.27 15.78
C ASP A 49 54.69 -35.26 14.99
N CYS A 50 53.42 -35.08 15.37
CA CYS A 50 52.43 -34.24 14.69
C CYS A 50 52.16 -34.65 13.22
N LEU A 51 52.41 -35.91 12.86
CA LEU A 51 52.10 -36.51 11.57
C LEU A 51 50.71 -37.14 11.60
N PHE A 52 49.67 -36.30 11.66
CA PHE A 52 48.30 -36.76 11.89
C PHE A 52 47.73 -37.63 10.75
N ALA A 53 48.13 -37.41 9.50
CA ALA A 53 47.67 -38.22 8.36
C ALA A 53 48.23 -39.66 8.43
N GLU A 54 49.52 -39.79 8.69
CA GLU A 54 50.19 -41.08 8.91
C GLU A 54 49.64 -41.78 10.15
N ALA A 55 49.44 -41.03 11.25
CA ALA A 55 48.84 -41.54 12.47
C ALA A 55 47.42 -42.08 12.23
N GLY A 56 46.58 -41.34 11.48
CA GLY A 56 45.23 -41.73 11.11
C GLY A 56 45.21 -43.00 10.27
N ARG A 57 46.05 -43.09 9.22
CA ARG A 57 46.16 -44.28 8.35
C ARG A 57 46.72 -45.50 9.09
N ALA A 58 47.64 -45.31 10.03
CA ALA A 58 48.13 -46.38 10.90
C ALA A 58 47.04 -46.87 11.86
N ALA A 59 46.30 -45.94 12.51
CA ALA A 59 45.18 -46.28 13.38
C ALA A 59 44.06 -47.03 12.64
N LEU A 60 43.74 -46.63 11.41
CA LEU A 60 42.73 -47.31 10.58
C LEU A 60 43.14 -48.76 10.27
N ARG A 61 44.37 -48.97 9.77
CA ARG A 61 44.90 -50.32 9.52
C ARG A 61 45.03 -51.15 10.80
N GLY A 62 45.22 -50.49 11.94
CA GLY A 62 45.25 -51.07 13.28
C GLY A 62 43.87 -51.37 13.87
N ASN A 63 42.78 -51.17 13.10
CA ASN A 63 41.40 -51.36 13.54
C ASN A 63 41.01 -50.49 14.76
N LEU A 64 41.48 -49.24 14.77
CA LEU A 64 41.15 -48.21 15.78
C LEU A 64 40.35 -47.07 15.13
N PRO A 65 39.10 -47.30 14.70
CA PRO A 65 38.34 -46.37 13.86
C PRO A 65 38.04 -45.02 14.54
N GLU A 66 37.77 -44.99 15.85
CA GLU A 66 37.54 -43.74 16.60
C GLU A 66 38.76 -42.82 16.56
N ARG A 67 39.94 -43.40 16.80
CA ARG A 67 41.20 -42.67 16.80
C ARG A 67 41.57 -42.25 15.38
N ALA A 68 41.36 -43.13 14.41
CA ALA A 68 41.56 -42.84 13.00
C ALA A 68 40.70 -41.65 12.53
N LEU A 69 39.41 -41.60 12.88
CA LEU A 69 38.53 -40.48 12.53
C LEU A 69 39.02 -39.16 13.13
N LEU A 70 39.33 -39.13 14.43
CA LEU A 70 39.81 -37.92 15.10
C LEU A 70 41.10 -37.39 14.45
N LEU A 71 42.07 -38.27 14.21
CA LEU A 71 43.35 -37.90 13.60
C LEU A 71 43.19 -37.46 12.14
N ALA A 72 42.33 -38.14 11.38
CA ALA A 72 42.03 -37.79 10.01
C ALA A 72 41.36 -36.40 9.91
N CYS A 73 40.48 -36.05 10.84
CA CYS A 73 39.92 -34.70 10.93
C CYS A 73 40.99 -33.64 11.24
N GLU A 74 41.92 -33.90 12.17
CA GLU A 74 43.04 -32.98 12.44
C GLU A 74 43.98 -32.84 11.21
N ALA A 75 44.09 -33.90 10.41
CA ALA A 75 44.94 -33.93 9.21
C ALA A 75 44.26 -33.39 7.94
N HIS A 76 42.96 -33.13 7.98
CA HIS A 76 42.13 -32.90 6.78
C HIS A 76 42.22 -34.04 5.74
N ASP A 77 42.33 -35.28 6.20
CA ASP A 77 42.38 -36.51 5.38
C ASP A 77 40.97 -37.12 5.28
N ASP A 78 40.14 -36.59 4.38
CA ASP A 78 38.74 -37.01 4.25
C ASP A 78 38.57 -38.48 3.84
N ASP A 79 39.50 -39.05 3.05
CA ASP A 79 39.46 -40.45 2.62
C ASP A 79 39.63 -41.41 3.81
N THR A 80 40.58 -41.10 4.69
CA THR A 80 40.81 -41.87 5.93
C THR A 80 39.64 -41.71 6.90
N ALA A 81 39.06 -40.50 6.99
CA ALA A 81 37.90 -40.24 7.83
C ALA A 81 36.65 -40.99 7.37
N GLU A 82 36.35 -41.02 6.06
CA GLU A 82 35.25 -41.81 5.49
C GLU A 82 35.45 -43.31 5.73
N SER A 83 36.67 -43.80 5.53
CA SER A 83 36.99 -45.21 5.76
C SER A 83 36.84 -45.60 7.23
N ALA A 84 37.30 -44.73 8.15
CA ALA A 84 37.13 -44.94 9.58
C ALA A 84 35.65 -44.93 10.01
N LEU A 85 34.82 -44.10 9.37
CA LEU A 85 33.39 -44.03 9.65
C LEU A 85 32.67 -45.34 9.34
N ALA A 86 33.06 -46.04 8.26
CA ALA A 86 32.45 -47.31 7.88
C ALA A 86 32.64 -48.42 8.93
N ASP A 87 33.71 -48.35 9.72
CA ASP A 87 34.08 -49.35 10.72
C ASP A 87 33.69 -48.94 12.16
N LEU A 88 33.00 -47.81 12.35
CA LEU A 88 32.59 -47.32 13.67
C LEU A 88 31.38 -48.07 14.24
N ASP A 89 31.39 -48.30 15.55
CA ASP A 89 30.23 -48.78 16.30
C ASP A 89 29.23 -47.64 16.56
N ASP A 90 27.97 -47.87 16.19
CA ASP A 90 26.84 -46.96 16.40
C ASP A 90 26.73 -46.45 17.85
N ALA A 91 27.08 -47.29 18.84
CA ALA A 91 27.02 -46.93 20.26
C ALA A 91 27.97 -45.78 20.64
N ARG A 92 29.01 -45.55 19.85
CA ARG A 92 30.09 -44.58 20.13
C ARG A 92 29.89 -43.26 19.40
N LEU A 93 29.05 -43.24 18.36
CA LEU A 93 28.79 -42.06 17.52
C LEU A 93 28.36 -40.80 18.30
N PRO A 94 27.49 -40.85 19.34
CA PRO A 94 27.09 -39.63 20.06
C PRO A 94 28.24 -38.94 20.79
N THR A 95 29.14 -39.74 21.38
CA THR A 95 30.31 -39.25 22.12
C THR A 95 31.31 -38.63 21.13
N LEU A 96 31.52 -39.30 20.01
CA LEU A 96 32.45 -38.86 18.97
C LEU A 96 31.97 -37.59 18.26
N ALA A 97 30.67 -37.49 17.95
CA ALA A 97 30.04 -36.30 17.40
C ALA A 97 30.22 -35.08 18.31
N SER A 98 30.01 -35.26 19.61
CA SER A 98 30.22 -34.22 20.62
C SER A 98 31.69 -33.80 20.70
N ALA A 99 32.62 -34.75 20.69
CA ALA A 99 34.06 -34.47 20.70
C ALA A 99 34.52 -33.68 19.47
N LEU A 100 34.10 -34.10 18.28
CA LEU A 100 34.40 -33.39 17.02
C LEU A 100 33.80 -31.98 17.02
N SER A 101 32.57 -31.82 17.51
CA SER A 101 31.93 -30.52 17.62
C SER A 101 32.69 -29.56 18.55
N MET A 102 33.16 -30.05 19.71
CA MET A 102 33.97 -29.25 20.64
C MET A 102 35.33 -28.86 20.07
N LYS A 103 35.92 -29.73 19.25
CA LYS A 103 37.19 -29.48 18.55
C LYS A 103 37.07 -28.55 17.34
N GLY A 104 35.85 -28.16 16.95
CA GLY A 104 35.61 -27.29 15.78
C GLY A 104 35.42 -28.03 14.46
N HIS A 105 35.46 -29.37 14.46
CA HIS A 105 35.24 -30.22 13.29
C HIS A 105 33.74 -30.38 13.00
N HIS A 106 33.06 -29.25 12.78
CA HIS A 106 31.59 -29.16 12.73
C HIS A 106 30.96 -29.95 11.59
N GLY A 107 31.61 -30.05 10.42
CA GLY A 107 31.08 -30.82 9.28
C GLY A 107 31.02 -32.33 9.57
N TRP A 108 32.09 -32.88 10.14
CA TRP A 108 32.13 -34.29 10.55
C TRP A 108 31.19 -34.55 11.73
N ALA A 109 31.15 -33.66 12.72
CA ALA A 109 30.18 -33.76 13.80
C ALA A 109 28.72 -33.76 13.29
N ALA A 110 28.39 -32.92 12.31
CA ALA A 110 27.05 -32.84 11.73
C ALA A 110 26.64 -34.14 11.03
N ARG A 111 27.55 -34.75 10.26
CA ARG A 111 27.33 -36.07 9.63
C ARG A 111 27.01 -37.15 10.66
N LEU A 112 27.78 -37.19 11.76
CA LEU A 112 27.53 -38.15 12.84
C LEU A 112 26.18 -37.90 13.53
N PHE A 113 25.83 -36.64 13.81
CA PHE A 113 24.53 -36.29 14.39
C PHE A 113 23.35 -36.64 13.46
N GLU A 114 23.50 -36.48 12.13
CA GLU A 114 22.51 -36.94 11.15
C GLU A 114 22.34 -38.46 11.21
N ALA A 115 23.45 -39.21 11.21
CA ALA A 115 23.43 -40.68 11.20
C ALA A 115 22.69 -41.27 12.41
N ILE A 116 22.83 -40.65 13.60
CA ILE A 116 22.14 -41.07 14.82
C ILE A 116 20.74 -40.44 15.01
N GLY A 117 20.23 -39.70 14.02
CA GLY A 117 18.90 -39.09 14.06
C GLY A 117 18.75 -37.87 14.99
N GLN A 118 19.86 -37.30 15.48
CA GLN A 118 19.84 -36.10 16.33
C GLN A 118 19.75 -34.82 15.48
N GLY A 119 18.58 -34.60 14.87
CA GLY A 119 18.37 -33.52 13.89
C GLY A 119 18.71 -32.11 14.38
N ASP A 120 18.41 -31.75 15.64
CA ASP A 120 18.66 -30.39 16.14
C ASP A 120 20.17 -30.13 16.36
N ALA A 121 20.90 -31.15 16.83
CA ALA A 121 22.35 -31.12 16.95
C ALA A 121 23.02 -31.11 15.56
N ALA A 122 22.48 -31.89 14.61
CA ALA A 122 22.94 -31.92 13.24
C ALA A 122 22.76 -30.57 12.53
N ALA A 123 21.57 -29.96 12.62
CA ALA A 123 21.30 -28.65 12.04
C ALA A 123 22.22 -27.57 12.62
N THR A 124 22.42 -27.58 13.94
CA THR A 124 23.34 -26.66 14.62
C THR A 124 24.78 -26.85 14.12
N ALA A 125 25.24 -28.09 14.01
CA ALA A 125 26.59 -28.39 13.54
C ALA A 125 26.78 -28.01 12.07
N TRP A 126 25.81 -28.25 11.18
CA TRP A 126 25.87 -27.79 9.79
C TRP A 126 25.88 -26.27 9.64
N SER A 127 25.08 -25.56 10.43
CA SER A 127 25.08 -24.10 10.46
C SER A 127 26.46 -23.55 10.87
N ARG A 128 27.12 -24.19 11.86
CA ARG A 128 28.50 -23.86 12.26
C ARG A 128 29.55 -24.24 11.21
N ALA A 129 29.28 -25.25 10.41
CA ALA A 129 30.12 -25.65 9.28
C ALA A 129 29.94 -24.77 8.02
N GLY A 130 29.09 -23.73 8.08
CA GLY A 130 28.79 -22.86 6.92
C GLY A 130 27.96 -23.54 5.83
N ARG A 131 27.17 -24.55 6.21
CA ARG A 131 26.27 -25.33 5.35
C ARG A 131 24.82 -25.05 5.74
N GLU A 132 24.43 -23.79 5.72
CA GLU A 132 23.08 -23.34 6.12
C GLU A 132 21.98 -24.01 5.28
N GLU A 133 22.26 -24.38 4.03
CA GLU A 133 21.31 -25.07 3.17
C GLU A 133 20.93 -26.45 3.72
N ARG A 134 21.91 -27.21 4.25
CA ARG A 134 21.71 -28.51 4.89
C ARG A 134 20.99 -28.37 6.23
N ALA A 135 21.38 -27.38 7.03
CA ALA A 135 20.72 -27.10 8.30
C ALA A 135 19.23 -26.78 8.11
N ALA A 136 18.91 -25.94 7.12
CA ALA A 136 17.54 -25.59 6.77
C ALA A 136 16.72 -26.81 6.29
N ASP A 137 17.32 -27.71 5.50
CA ASP A 137 16.65 -28.95 5.08
C ASP A 137 16.22 -29.81 6.26
N ILE A 138 17.13 -30.05 7.21
CA ILE A 138 16.83 -30.89 8.38
C ILE A 138 15.68 -30.29 9.19
N LEU A 139 15.68 -28.97 9.37
CA LEU A 139 14.64 -28.25 10.10
C LEU A 139 13.28 -28.28 9.36
N GLU A 140 13.28 -28.12 8.04
CA GLU A 140 12.06 -28.22 7.22
C GLU A 140 11.47 -29.64 7.29
N HIS A 141 12.29 -30.69 7.14
CA HIS A 141 11.83 -32.09 7.21
C HIS A 141 11.28 -32.48 8.58
N ARG A 142 11.75 -31.84 9.66
CA ARG A 142 11.21 -32.00 11.02
C ARG A 142 9.91 -31.23 11.26
N GLY A 143 9.43 -30.47 10.27
CA GLY A 143 8.19 -29.71 10.37
C GLY A 143 8.35 -28.32 11.01
N ASP A 144 9.58 -27.79 11.10
CA ASP A 144 9.82 -26.41 11.55
C ASP A 144 10.35 -25.51 10.41
N PRO A 145 9.47 -25.09 9.48
CA PRO A 145 9.85 -24.21 8.38
C PRO A 145 10.25 -22.80 8.84
N ALA A 146 9.84 -22.38 10.05
CA ALA A 146 10.21 -21.10 10.60
C ALA A 146 11.66 -21.11 11.13
N ALA A 147 12.11 -22.20 11.74
CA ALA A 147 13.51 -22.40 12.05
C ALA A 147 14.36 -22.51 10.77
N ALA A 148 13.90 -23.26 9.78
CA ALA A 148 14.59 -23.36 8.48
C ALA A 148 14.79 -21.98 7.81
N ALA A 149 13.75 -21.14 7.79
CA ALA A 149 13.85 -19.79 7.24
C ALA A 149 14.84 -18.91 8.03
N ARG A 150 14.83 -18.99 9.37
CA ARG A 150 15.77 -18.25 10.23
C ARG A 150 17.23 -18.65 9.98
N GLU A 151 17.51 -19.92 9.73
CA GLU A 151 18.85 -20.39 9.38
C GLU A 151 19.32 -19.83 8.03
N LEU A 152 18.48 -19.88 7.00
CA LEU A 152 18.80 -19.29 5.69
C LEU A 152 19.04 -17.78 5.79
N GLU A 153 18.21 -17.06 6.55
CA GLU A 153 18.41 -15.64 6.82
C GLU A 153 19.68 -15.34 7.61
N ALA A 154 20.07 -16.23 8.54
CA ALA A 154 21.32 -16.09 9.28
C ALA A 154 22.54 -16.21 8.34
N GLY A 155 22.52 -17.16 7.41
CA GLY A 155 23.54 -17.28 6.36
C GLY A 155 23.61 -16.04 5.48
N LEU A 156 22.45 -15.53 5.04
CA LEU A 156 22.35 -14.30 4.23
C LEU A 156 22.82 -13.04 4.98
N ARG A 157 22.67 -12.97 6.31
CA ARG A 157 23.23 -11.88 7.11
C ARG A 157 24.76 -11.91 7.15
N ARG A 158 25.37 -13.09 7.12
CA ARG A 158 26.84 -13.25 7.08
C ARG A 158 27.38 -12.94 5.69
N VAL A 159 26.74 -13.48 4.65
CA VAL A 159 27.15 -13.31 3.26
C VAL A 159 25.92 -12.97 2.40
N PRO A 160 25.63 -11.68 2.18
CA PRO A 160 24.43 -11.24 1.46
C PRO A 160 24.35 -11.72 -0.01
N GLU A 161 25.49 -11.99 -0.63
CA GLU A 161 25.60 -12.39 -2.04
C GLU A 161 25.44 -13.91 -2.27
N ARG A 162 25.09 -14.69 -1.24
CA ARG A 162 24.72 -16.11 -1.36
C ARG A 162 23.33 -16.27 -1.99
N TRP A 163 23.24 -16.02 -3.31
CA TRP A 163 21.99 -16.08 -4.06
C TRP A 163 21.36 -17.48 -4.09
N ASP A 164 22.16 -18.53 -3.93
CA ASP A 164 21.72 -19.91 -3.71
C ASP A 164 20.82 -20.02 -2.47
N LEU A 165 21.23 -19.43 -1.34
CA LEU A 165 20.44 -19.40 -0.11
C LEU A 165 19.18 -18.54 -0.29
N LYS A 166 19.28 -17.45 -1.04
CA LYS A 166 18.15 -16.56 -1.32
C LYS A 166 17.07 -17.24 -2.16
N LEU A 167 17.45 -17.96 -3.21
CA LEU A 167 16.54 -18.77 -4.02
C LEU A 167 15.87 -19.84 -3.18
N ARG A 168 16.63 -20.49 -2.30
CA ARG A 168 16.14 -21.53 -1.40
C ARG A 168 15.12 -20.99 -0.40
N LEU A 169 15.41 -19.82 0.19
CA LEU A 169 14.48 -19.10 1.06
C LEU A 169 13.20 -18.75 0.32
N GLY A 170 13.31 -18.24 -0.91
CA GLY A 170 12.15 -17.95 -1.76
C GLY A 170 11.25 -19.17 -1.97
N ARG A 171 11.83 -20.31 -2.33
CA ARG A 171 11.10 -21.58 -2.53
C ARG A 171 10.45 -22.10 -1.24
N LEU A 172 11.19 -22.07 -0.13
CA LEU A 172 10.68 -22.47 1.20
C LEU A 172 9.45 -21.64 1.58
N LEU A 173 9.55 -20.33 1.43
CA LEU A 173 8.46 -19.41 1.75
C LEU A 173 7.22 -19.66 0.89
N ASP A 174 7.38 -19.91 -0.42
CA ASP A 174 6.24 -20.21 -1.29
C ASP A 174 5.57 -21.54 -0.94
N ARG A 175 6.35 -22.61 -0.71
CA ARG A 175 5.82 -23.93 -0.30
C ARG A 175 4.95 -23.85 0.95
N HIS A 176 5.30 -22.97 1.88
CA HIS A 176 4.56 -22.77 3.13
C HIS A 176 3.59 -21.58 3.09
N GLY A 177 3.14 -21.16 1.90
CA GLY A 177 2.07 -20.17 1.72
C GLY A 177 2.47 -18.72 1.97
N ARG A 178 3.75 -18.43 2.22
CA ARG A 178 4.30 -17.07 2.42
C ARG A 178 4.71 -16.45 1.08
N ARG A 179 3.79 -16.46 0.11
CA ARG A 179 4.06 -16.11 -1.31
C ARG A 179 4.66 -14.72 -1.51
N GLU A 180 4.24 -13.72 -0.72
CA GLU A 180 4.82 -12.38 -0.84
C GLU A 180 6.28 -12.31 -0.40
N ALA A 181 6.62 -12.99 0.70
CA ALA A 181 7.99 -13.05 1.19
C ALA A 181 8.87 -13.84 0.20
N ALA A 182 8.29 -14.87 -0.43
CA ALA A 182 8.91 -15.60 -1.53
C ALA A 182 9.22 -14.69 -2.73
N ILE A 183 8.24 -13.93 -3.22
CA ILE A 183 8.42 -13.00 -4.34
C ILE A 183 9.53 -11.99 -4.04
N ARG A 184 9.52 -11.37 -2.84
CA ARG A 184 10.55 -10.40 -2.44
C ARG A 184 11.94 -11.04 -2.45
N ALA A 185 12.08 -12.22 -1.83
CA ALA A 185 13.35 -12.91 -1.79
C ALA A 185 13.88 -13.26 -3.20
N LEU A 186 13.00 -13.72 -4.09
CA LEU A 186 13.36 -14.07 -5.46
C LEU A 186 13.67 -12.85 -6.35
N GLN A 187 13.01 -11.71 -6.12
CA GLN A 187 13.25 -10.46 -6.86
C GLN A 187 14.57 -9.78 -6.51
N GLU A 188 15.09 -10.01 -5.30
CA GLU A 188 16.39 -9.49 -4.88
C GLU A 188 17.58 -10.17 -5.59
N ILE A 189 17.36 -11.33 -6.20
CA ILE A 189 18.40 -12.04 -6.97
C ILE A 189 18.72 -11.23 -8.24
N PRO A 190 19.96 -10.74 -8.41
CA PRO A 190 20.32 -9.84 -9.50
C PRO A 190 20.31 -10.57 -10.84
N LYS A 191 20.07 -9.82 -11.93
CA LYS A 191 19.93 -10.40 -13.28
C LYS A 191 21.18 -11.14 -13.79
N GLY A 192 22.36 -10.82 -13.26
CA GLY A 192 23.61 -11.48 -13.60
C GLY A 192 23.96 -12.71 -12.77
N ALA A 193 23.16 -13.06 -11.75
CA ALA A 193 23.37 -14.25 -10.94
C ALA A 193 22.93 -15.52 -11.66
N ALA A 194 23.63 -16.64 -11.45
CA ALA A 194 23.27 -17.94 -12.01
C ALA A 194 21.87 -18.39 -11.58
N GLU A 195 21.43 -17.96 -10.39
CA GLU A 195 20.16 -18.26 -9.77
C GLU A 195 19.00 -17.45 -10.35
N ARG A 196 19.25 -16.44 -11.20
CA ARG A 196 18.20 -15.59 -11.75
C ARG A 196 17.19 -16.38 -12.56
N GLY A 197 17.64 -17.24 -13.47
CA GLY A 197 16.76 -18.07 -14.28
C GLY A 197 15.81 -18.92 -13.43
N PRO A 198 16.34 -19.76 -12.52
CA PRO A 198 15.53 -20.51 -11.56
C PRO A 198 14.58 -19.62 -10.73
N ALA A 199 15.03 -18.44 -10.28
CA ALA A 199 14.19 -17.51 -9.53
C ALA A 199 13.03 -16.95 -10.36
N THR A 200 13.29 -16.57 -11.61
CA THR A 200 12.27 -16.06 -12.54
C THR A 200 11.26 -17.14 -12.90
N MET A 201 11.67 -18.41 -12.98
CA MET A 201 10.76 -19.53 -13.16
C MET A 201 9.80 -19.71 -11.98
N GLU A 202 10.31 -19.62 -10.75
CA GLU A 202 9.46 -19.62 -9.56
C GLU A 202 8.53 -18.40 -9.52
N LEU A 203 9.03 -17.21 -9.85
CA LEU A 203 8.21 -15.99 -9.95
C LEU A 203 7.08 -16.13 -10.98
N ALA A 204 7.36 -16.69 -12.17
CA ALA A 204 6.34 -16.93 -13.19
C ALA A 204 5.26 -17.90 -12.69
N ARG A 205 5.64 -18.96 -11.95
CA ARG A 205 4.70 -19.90 -11.34
C ARG A 205 3.85 -19.23 -10.26
N ILE A 206 4.47 -18.46 -9.37
CA ILE A 206 3.78 -17.76 -8.29
C ILE A 206 2.80 -16.73 -8.87
N PHE A 207 3.23 -15.90 -9.84
CA PHE A 207 2.36 -14.93 -10.50
C PHE A 207 1.22 -15.59 -11.28
N GLY A 208 1.48 -16.72 -11.93
CA GLY A 208 0.44 -17.53 -12.58
C GLY A 208 -0.60 -18.05 -11.58
N ALA A 209 -0.17 -18.60 -10.45
CA ALA A 209 -1.06 -19.06 -9.39
C ALA A 209 -1.86 -17.91 -8.74
N MET A 210 -1.36 -16.68 -8.82
CA MET A 210 -2.04 -15.46 -8.36
C MET A 210 -2.89 -14.78 -9.44
N ASN A 211 -3.04 -15.37 -10.64
CA ASN A 211 -3.73 -14.78 -11.80
C ASN A 211 -3.17 -13.41 -12.25
N LEU A 212 -1.88 -13.15 -12.00
CA LEU A 212 -1.19 -11.93 -12.40
C LEU A 212 -0.56 -12.06 -13.79
N GLY A 213 -1.41 -12.15 -14.82
CA GLY A 213 -0.99 -12.47 -16.20
C GLY A 213 0.06 -11.53 -16.80
N ALA A 214 0.02 -10.22 -16.46
CA ALA A 214 1.03 -9.26 -16.92
C ALA A 214 2.43 -9.54 -16.30
N ALA A 215 2.50 -9.72 -14.98
CA ALA A 215 3.75 -10.02 -14.27
C ALA A 215 4.30 -11.41 -14.63
N GLN A 216 3.40 -12.38 -14.84
CA GLN A 216 3.77 -13.69 -15.37
C GLN A 216 4.37 -13.56 -16.79
N GLY A 217 3.75 -12.77 -17.68
CA GLY A 217 4.25 -12.50 -19.03
C GLY A 217 5.63 -11.83 -19.06
N GLU A 218 5.88 -10.88 -18.15
CA GLU A 218 7.20 -10.27 -17.95
C GLU A 218 8.25 -11.31 -17.56
N CYS A 219 7.93 -12.21 -16.61
CA CYS A 219 8.84 -13.29 -16.20
C CYS A 219 9.13 -14.28 -17.34
N LEU A 220 8.12 -14.64 -18.14
CA LEU A 220 8.30 -15.52 -19.29
C LEU A 220 9.17 -14.87 -20.37
N THR A 221 9.03 -13.57 -20.58
CA THR A 221 9.87 -12.80 -21.51
C THR A 221 11.33 -12.77 -21.04
N GLU A 222 11.56 -12.57 -19.74
CA GLU A 222 12.89 -12.61 -19.15
C GLU A 222 13.51 -14.02 -19.22
N LEU A 223 12.73 -15.07 -18.98
CA LEU A 223 13.19 -16.46 -19.13
C LEU A 223 13.63 -16.79 -20.55
N ALA A 224 12.86 -16.34 -21.55
CA ALA A 224 13.23 -16.48 -22.96
C ALA A 224 14.54 -15.75 -23.27
N ALA A 225 14.74 -14.54 -22.73
CA ALA A 225 15.99 -13.79 -22.89
C ALA A 225 17.19 -14.47 -22.20
N LEU A 226 16.95 -15.24 -21.14
CA LEU A 226 17.96 -16.02 -20.42
C LEU A 226 18.20 -17.42 -21.05
N GLY A 227 17.54 -17.76 -22.16
CA GLY A 227 17.72 -19.03 -22.87
C GLY A 227 16.95 -20.21 -22.27
N PHE A 228 15.97 -19.97 -21.39
CA PHE A 228 15.10 -21.02 -20.88
C PHE A 228 13.95 -21.30 -21.86
N GLU A 229 13.64 -22.58 -22.10
CA GLU A 229 12.46 -22.96 -22.88
C GLU A 229 11.20 -22.50 -22.15
N THR A 230 10.46 -21.57 -22.78
CA THR A 230 9.16 -21.12 -22.29
C THR A 230 8.10 -21.58 -23.31
N SER A 231 7.16 -22.41 -22.86
CA SER A 231 5.96 -22.62 -23.67
C SER A 231 5.19 -21.30 -23.69
N PRO A 232 4.78 -20.77 -24.87
CA PRO A 232 4.08 -19.51 -24.93
C PRO A 232 2.78 -19.61 -24.14
N PRO A 233 2.39 -18.56 -23.38
CA PRO A 233 1.08 -18.54 -22.77
C PRO A 233 0.06 -18.63 -23.91
N SER A 234 -0.84 -19.60 -23.83
CA SER A 234 -1.98 -19.69 -24.74
C SER A 234 -2.72 -18.34 -24.70
N GLN A 235 -2.53 -17.51 -25.71
CA GLN A 235 -3.24 -16.25 -25.88
C GLN A 235 -4.71 -16.60 -26.07
N ARG A 236 -5.51 -16.51 -25.01
CA ARG A 236 -6.96 -16.43 -25.19
C ARG A 236 -7.26 -15.04 -25.78
N PRO A 237 -8.02 -14.94 -26.89
CA PRO A 237 -8.36 -13.67 -27.49
C PRO A 237 -9.07 -12.76 -26.49
N ALA A 238 -8.57 -11.54 -26.34
CA ALA A 238 -9.02 -10.51 -25.38
C ALA A 238 -10.41 -9.89 -25.68
N ALA A 239 -11.27 -10.57 -26.44
CA ALA A 239 -12.52 -9.98 -26.95
C ALA A 239 -13.82 -10.68 -26.50
N MET A 240 -13.79 -11.79 -25.77
CA MET A 240 -15.03 -12.52 -25.40
C MET A 240 -15.09 -13.12 -23.98
N ALA A 241 -14.27 -12.65 -23.02
CA ALA A 241 -14.28 -13.17 -21.64
C ALA A 241 -14.52 -12.10 -20.57
N ARG A 242 -15.49 -11.18 -20.79
CA ARG A 242 -15.81 -10.13 -19.80
C ARG A 242 -16.89 -10.51 -18.77
N ASP A 243 -17.56 -11.66 -18.92
CA ASP A 243 -18.74 -11.99 -18.11
C ASP A 243 -18.53 -13.02 -16.99
N GLU A 244 -17.35 -13.66 -16.86
CA GLU A 244 -17.12 -14.71 -15.83
C GLU A 244 -15.76 -14.62 -15.13
N GLU A 245 -15.25 -13.41 -14.87
CA GLU A 245 -14.06 -13.23 -14.03
C GLU A 245 -14.41 -13.54 -12.56
N THR A 246 -13.83 -14.60 -11.99
CA THR A 246 -14.03 -14.97 -10.58
C THR A 246 -12.79 -14.64 -9.76
N PHE A 247 -12.91 -13.66 -8.86
CA PHE A 247 -11.83 -13.26 -7.97
C PHE A 247 -11.67 -14.26 -6.84
N PHE A 248 -10.41 -14.64 -6.56
CA PHE A 248 -10.05 -15.54 -5.46
C PHE A 248 -10.82 -16.87 -5.47
N GLY A 249 -11.24 -17.34 -6.65
CA GLY A 249 -12.01 -18.58 -6.82
C GLY A 249 -13.42 -18.58 -6.23
N ARG A 250 -13.90 -17.44 -5.68
CA ARG A 250 -15.16 -17.35 -4.94
C ARG A 250 -16.03 -16.16 -5.32
N TYR A 251 -15.43 -15.02 -5.65
CA TYR A 251 -16.18 -13.78 -5.87
C TYR A 251 -16.35 -13.54 -7.36
N ARG A 252 -17.46 -14.05 -7.92
CA ARG A 252 -17.77 -13.91 -9.34
C ARG A 252 -18.13 -12.46 -9.63
N ARG A 253 -17.37 -11.82 -10.51
CA ARG A 253 -17.59 -10.42 -10.93
C ARG A 253 -18.97 -10.26 -11.55
N LYS A 254 -19.62 -9.15 -11.21
CA LYS A 254 -20.84 -8.68 -11.87
C LYS A 254 -20.59 -7.38 -12.62
N ARG A 255 -20.01 -6.36 -11.98
CA ARG A 255 -19.61 -5.11 -12.64
C ARG A 255 -18.59 -4.32 -11.82
N ASP A 256 -17.79 -3.49 -12.47
CA ASP A 256 -17.00 -2.48 -11.76
C ASP A 256 -17.92 -1.37 -11.24
N VAL A 257 -17.68 -0.92 -10.01
CA VAL A 257 -18.49 0.11 -9.32
C VAL A 257 -17.73 1.42 -9.26
N ALA A 258 -16.46 1.37 -8.85
CA ALA A 258 -15.60 2.55 -8.78
C ALA A 258 -14.14 2.16 -9.01
N SER A 259 -13.36 3.09 -9.56
CA SER A 259 -11.92 2.94 -9.73
C SER A 259 -11.23 4.22 -9.30
N THR A 260 -10.23 4.09 -8.45
CA THR A 260 -9.37 5.18 -7.97
C THR A 260 -7.90 4.81 -8.26
N ALA A 261 -6.99 5.76 -8.12
CA ALA A 261 -5.55 5.49 -8.28
C ALA A 261 -5.05 4.36 -7.35
N ASN A 262 -5.69 4.18 -6.18
CA ASN A 262 -5.21 3.30 -5.12
C ASN A 262 -6.07 2.05 -4.92
N ALA A 263 -7.28 1.99 -5.47
CA ALA A 263 -8.19 0.87 -5.29
C ALA A 263 -9.29 0.82 -6.36
N ARG A 264 -9.79 -0.38 -6.64
CA ARG A 264 -10.97 -0.68 -7.45
C ARG A 264 -12.04 -1.32 -6.58
N VAL A 265 -13.29 -0.90 -6.74
CA VAL A 265 -14.45 -1.50 -6.09
C VAL A 265 -15.29 -2.20 -7.15
N ILE A 266 -15.59 -3.47 -6.93
CA ILE A 266 -16.26 -4.36 -7.87
C ILE A 266 -17.48 -4.97 -7.17
N GLU A 267 -18.63 -4.94 -7.81
CA GLU A 267 -19.80 -5.72 -7.38
C GLU A 267 -19.55 -7.18 -7.79
N CYS A 268 -19.58 -8.08 -6.83
CA CYS A 268 -19.42 -9.51 -7.02
C CYS A 268 -20.59 -10.29 -6.41
N ILE A 269 -20.78 -11.51 -6.88
CA ILE A 269 -21.60 -12.53 -6.24
C ILE A 269 -20.64 -13.48 -5.53
N ASP A 270 -20.80 -13.65 -4.22
CA ASP A 270 -20.10 -14.69 -3.47
C ASP A 270 -20.71 -16.05 -3.83
N THR A 271 -19.95 -16.92 -4.48
CA THR A 271 -20.47 -18.22 -4.97
C THR A 271 -20.79 -19.21 -3.86
N LEU A 272 -20.36 -18.97 -2.62
CA LEU A 272 -20.71 -19.81 -1.47
C LEU A 272 -22.04 -19.42 -0.83
N THR A 273 -22.30 -18.11 -0.72
CA THR A 273 -23.51 -17.59 -0.05
C THR A 273 -24.59 -17.16 -1.03
N GLU A 274 -24.25 -17.05 -2.32
CA GLU A 274 -25.06 -16.45 -3.39
C GLU A 274 -25.44 -14.98 -3.12
N GLU A 275 -24.82 -14.33 -2.13
CA GLU A 275 -25.07 -12.93 -1.80
C GLU A 275 -24.24 -11.97 -2.65
N HIS A 276 -24.76 -10.76 -2.85
CA HIS A 276 -24.00 -9.65 -3.42
C HIS A 276 -23.00 -9.10 -2.41
N VAL A 277 -21.77 -8.88 -2.85
CA VAL A 277 -20.70 -8.27 -2.06
C VAL A 277 -19.98 -7.18 -2.86
N ALA A 278 -19.42 -6.20 -2.15
CA ALA A 278 -18.51 -5.22 -2.73
C ALA A 278 -17.06 -5.66 -2.46
N LEU A 279 -16.32 -5.99 -3.52
CA LEU A 279 -14.91 -6.34 -3.45
C LEU A 279 -14.05 -5.09 -3.72
N LYS A 280 -13.39 -4.56 -2.69
CA LYS A 280 -12.45 -3.43 -2.81
C LYS A 280 -11.03 -3.97 -2.92
N VAL A 281 -10.48 -4.00 -4.13
CA VAL A 281 -9.13 -4.46 -4.45
C VAL A 281 -8.17 -3.27 -4.47
N PHE A 282 -7.09 -3.30 -3.70
CA PHE A 282 -6.09 -2.22 -3.65
C PHE A 282 -5.07 -2.40 -4.79
N ALA A 283 -4.75 -1.31 -5.50
CA ALA A 283 -3.83 -1.31 -6.63
C ALA A 283 -2.47 -0.72 -6.21
N GLY A 284 -1.38 -1.29 -6.74
CA GLY A 284 -0.06 -0.64 -6.70
C GLY A 284 0.06 0.36 -7.85
N ASN A 285 0.48 1.60 -7.58
CA ASN A 285 0.74 2.58 -8.64
C ASN A 285 1.85 2.06 -9.57
N GLY A 286 1.60 2.08 -10.88
CA GLY A 286 2.40 1.48 -11.95
C GLY A 286 3.77 2.11 -12.23
N LEU A 287 4.49 2.62 -11.23
CA LEU A 287 5.84 3.14 -11.38
C LEU A 287 6.71 2.60 -10.23
N ARG A 288 7.71 1.79 -10.58
CA ARG A 288 8.93 1.46 -9.81
C ARG A 288 8.76 1.49 -8.26
N GLY A 289 8.42 0.35 -7.64
CA GLY A 289 8.72 0.10 -6.22
C GLY A 289 7.56 0.12 -5.18
N VAL A 290 6.29 0.01 -5.57
CA VAL A 290 5.13 0.45 -4.73
C VAL A 290 4.22 -0.68 -4.19
N GLY A 291 4.60 -1.95 -4.25
CA GLY A 291 3.80 -3.05 -3.67
C GLY A 291 3.56 -2.94 -2.15
N ARG A 292 4.46 -2.26 -1.41
CA ARG A 292 4.35 -2.03 0.04
C ARG A 292 3.23 -1.05 0.42
N ASP A 293 2.96 -0.03 -0.38
CA ASP A 293 1.98 1.01 -0.02
C ASP A 293 0.53 0.52 -0.13
N ALA A 294 0.25 -0.33 -1.12
CA ALA A 294 -1.08 -0.96 -1.26
C ALA A 294 -1.36 -1.92 -0.09
N LEU A 295 -0.36 -2.70 0.33
CA LEU A 295 -0.48 -3.61 1.48
C LEU A 295 -0.62 -2.85 2.80
N VAL A 296 0.17 -1.81 3.04
CA VAL A 296 0.06 -0.97 4.25
C VAL A 296 -1.31 -0.30 4.35
N ARG A 297 -1.87 0.16 3.22
CA ARG A 297 -3.23 0.73 3.18
C ARG A 297 -4.29 -0.34 3.47
N PHE A 298 -4.16 -1.51 2.85
CA PHE A 298 -5.04 -2.65 3.09
C PHE A 298 -5.01 -3.09 4.56
N GLU A 299 -3.84 -3.37 5.14
CA GLU A 299 -3.68 -3.80 6.54
C GLU A 299 -4.27 -2.78 7.52
N ARG A 300 -4.09 -1.49 7.25
CA ARG A 300 -4.69 -0.41 8.05
C ARG A 300 -6.21 -0.39 7.93
N GLU A 301 -6.74 -0.43 6.73
CA GLU A 301 -8.19 -0.39 6.52
C GLU A 301 -8.88 -1.64 7.12
N VAL A 302 -8.24 -2.81 7.01
CA VAL A 302 -8.63 -4.03 7.75
C VAL A 302 -8.63 -3.78 9.25
N THR A 303 -7.54 -3.21 9.80
CA THR A 303 -7.41 -2.97 11.25
C THR A 303 -8.51 -2.04 11.76
N ILE A 304 -8.77 -0.94 11.04
CA ILE A 304 -9.82 0.03 11.37
C ILE A 304 -11.20 -0.65 11.33
N LEU A 305 -11.55 -1.28 10.21
CA LEU A 305 -12.88 -1.86 10.02
C LEU A 305 -13.13 -3.07 10.94
N ARG A 306 -12.10 -3.84 11.30
CA ARG A 306 -12.22 -4.91 12.30
C ARG A 306 -12.56 -4.37 13.69
N GLY A 307 -11.96 -3.23 14.07
CA GLY A 307 -12.23 -2.55 15.34
C GLY A 307 -13.53 -1.77 15.35
N LEU A 308 -14.07 -1.42 14.18
CA LEU A 308 -15.21 -0.53 14.02
C LEU A 308 -16.50 -1.27 13.58
N ARG A 309 -16.94 -2.26 14.37
CA ARG A 309 -18.24 -2.91 14.17
C ARG A 309 -19.37 -2.01 14.68
N HIS A 310 -19.98 -1.25 13.78
CA HIS A 310 -21.05 -0.31 14.12
C HIS A 310 -22.21 -0.38 13.11
N PRO A 311 -23.49 -0.24 13.53
CA PRO A 311 -24.65 -0.31 12.63
C PRO A 311 -24.60 0.68 11.46
N SER A 312 -24.05 1.87 11.70
CA SER A 312 -23.91 2.93 10.69
C SER A 312 -22.59 2.92 9.92
N VAL A 313 -21.82 1.83 9.99
CA VAL A 313 -20.60 1.61 9.19
C VAL A 313 -20.85 0.47 8.22
N VAL A 314 -20.30 0.56 7.00
CA VAL A 314 -20.39 -0.53 6.02
C VAL A 314 -19.75 -1.79 6.59
N PRO A 315 -20.49 -2.91 6.72
CA PRO A 315 -19.95 -4.11 7.33
C PRO A 315 -18.81 -4.72 6.51
N LEU A 316 -17.67 -4.93 7.18
CA LEU A 316 -16.61 -5.82 6.70
C LEU A 316 -17.06 -7.27 6.88
N ARG A 317 -17.13 -8.03 5.78
CA ARG A 317 -17.45 -9.46 5.80
C ARG A 317 -16.19 -10.29 5.96
N GLU A 318 -15.22 -10.05 5.09
CA GLU A 318 -13.97 -10.79 5.01
C GLU A 318 -12.88 -9.89 4.43
N TYR A 319 -11.61 -10.27 4.60
CA TYR A 319 -10.49 -9.68 3.89
C TYR A 319 -9.66 -10.80 3.28
N VAL A 320 -9.08 -10.55 2.11
CA VAL A 320 -8.26 -11.51 1.37
C VAL A 320 -6.82 -11.01 1.38
N PRO A 321 -5.93 -11.57 2.21
CA PRO A 321 -4.53 -11.17 2.25
C PRO A 321 -3.78 -11.43 0.95
N GLU A 322 -4.14 -12.49 0.21
CA GLU A 322 -3.40 -12.98 -0.96
C GLU A 322 -3.50 -12.07 -2.19
N GLY A 323 -4.52 -11.21 -2.24
CA GLY A 323 -4.54 -10.05 -3.11
C GLY A 323 -5.23 -8.96 -2.32
N PRO A 324 -4.52 -7.88 -1.92
CA PRO A 324 -4.96 -6.96 -0.88
C PRO A 324 -6.36 -6.45 -1.20
N ALA A 325 -7.36 -7.07 -0.60
CA ALA A 325 -8.76 -6.86 -0.98
C ALA A 325 -9.70 -7.04 0.21
N LEU A 326 -10.65 -6.13 0.33
CA LEU A 326 -11.71 -6.18 1.34
C LEU A 326 -13.00 -6.66 0.70
N VAL A 327 -13.68 -7.57 1.39
CA VAL A 327 -15.03 -8.03 1.04
C VAL A 327 -16.00 -7.31 1.98
N LEU A 328 -16.72 -6.34 1.44
CA LEU A 328 -17.68 -5.51 2.14
C LEU A 328 -19.10 -5.97 1.79
N ALA A 329 -20.05 -5.74 2.70
CA ALA A 329 -21.45 -5.94 2.39
C ALA A 329 -21.88 -5.04 1.21
N TRP A 330 -22.64 -5.59 0.26
CA TRP A 330 -23.18 -4.81 -0.84
C TRP A 330 -24.27 -3.84 -0.36
N MET A 331 -24.15 -2.57 -0.77
CA MET A 331 -25.08 -1.51 -0.42
C MET A 331 -26.00 -1.24 -1.60
N SER A 332 -27.12 -1.97 -1.67
CA SER A 332 -28.02 -1.96 -2.84
C SER A 332 -28.80 -0.66 -3.04
N GLY A 333 -28.90 0.19 -2.02
CA GLY A 333 -29.60 1.48 -2.08
C GLY A 333 -28.77 2.60 -2.73
N GLY A 334 -27.52 2.32 -3.12
CA GLY A 334 -26.64 3.31 -3.74
C GLY A 334 -26.04 4.30 -2.74
N SER A 335 -25.49 5.39 -3.24
CA SER A 335 -24.88 6.45 -2.43
C SER A 335 -25.79 7.66 -2.21
N LEU A 336 -25.51 8.47 -1.19
CA LEU A 336 -26.18 9.75 -0.97
C LEU A 336 -25.96 10.72 -2.13
N ALA A 337 -24.80 10.66 -2.79
CA ALA A 337 -24.55 11.44 -4.00
C ALA A 337 -25.55 11.09 -5.13
N GLU A 338 -25.84 9.80 -5.32
CA GLU A 338 -26.82 9.33 -6.30
C GLU A 338 -28.25 9.67 -5.90
N MET A 339 -28.56 9.64 -4.60
CA MET A 339 -29.87 10.00 -4.05
C MET A 339 -30.16 11.50 -4.25
N LEU A 340 -29.19 12.37 -3.90
CA LEU A 340 -29.29 13.82 -4.10
C LEU A 340 -29.32 14.22 -5.59
N ALA A 341 -28.84 13.34 -6.47
CA ALA A 341 -28.94 13.48 -7.92
C ALA A 341 -30.29 13.02 -8.49
N LYS A 342 -31.27 12.65 -7.68
CA LYS A 342 -32.59 12.23 -8.15
C LYS A 342 -33.69 13.13 -7.61
N GLU A 343 -33.68 13.34 -6.29
CA GLU A 343 -34.75 14.06 -5.61
C GLU A 343 -34.25 14.84 -4.39
N PRO A 344 -34.88 15.97 -4.05
CA PRO A 344 -34.65 16.65 -2.77
C PRO A 344 -35.06 15.78 -1.58
N LEU A 345 -34.34 15.90 -0.47
CA LEU A 345 -34.65 15.18 0.77
C LEU A 345 -35.51 16.02 1.71
N ALA A 346 -36.47 15.37 2.39
CA ALA A 346 -37.15 15.99 3.51
C ALA A 346 -36.15 16.30 4.64
N PRO A 347 -36.28 17.43 5.36
CA PRO A 347 -35.34 17.79 6.42
C PRO A 347 -35.18 16.73 7.51
N ALA A 348 -36.26 16.05 7.90
CA ALA A 348 -36.20 14.93 8.84
C ALA A 348 -35.29 13.79 8.35
N ARG A 349 -35.38 13.46 7.06
CA ARG A 349 -34.57 12.41 6.43
C ARG A 349 -33.10 12.82 6.33
N ALA A 350 -32.83 14.09 6.00
CA ALA A 350 -31.47 14.64 5.97
C ALA A 350 -30.79 14.52 7.35
N VAL A 351 -31.52 14.83 8.42
CA VAL A 351 -30.99 14.73 9.79
C VAL A 351 -30.88 13.30 10.28
N GLU A 352 -31.78 12.40 9.88
CA GLU A 352 -31.65 10.96 10.15
C GLU A 352 -30.34 10.41 9.56
N ILE A 353 -30.04 10.76 8.30
CA ILE A 353 -28.79 10.38 7.63
C ILE A 353 -27.59 11.00 8.34
N ALA A 354 -27.62 12.31 8.62
CA ALA A 354 -26.53 12.98 9.32
C ALA A 354 -26.27 12.38 10.72
N ALA A 355 -27.31 12.04 11.47
CA ALA A 355 -27.22 11.42 12.78
C ALA A 355 -26.58 10.02 12.70
N ALA A 356 -26.96 9.21 11.72
CA ALA A 356 -26.35 7.89 11.50
C ALA A 356 -24.84 8.01 11.18
N VAL A 357 -24.46 8.97 10.35
CA VAL A 357 -23.04 9.20 10.03
C VAL A 357 -22.28 9.75 11.25
N LEU A 358 -22.89 10.62 12.06
CA LEU A 358 -22.31 11.09 13.32
C LEU A 358 -22.12 9.95 14.34
N ASP A 359 -23.03 8.98 14.40
CA ASP A 359 -22.86 7.78 15.25
C ASP A 359 -21.66 6.94 14.79
N ALA A 360 -21.49 6.75 13.47
CA ALA A 360 -20.32 6.09 12.91
C ALA A 360 -19.01 6.83 13.22
N LEU A 361 -18.99 8.15 13.04
CA LEU A 361 -17.84 9.00 13.35
C LEU A 361 -17.51 9.00 14.84
N SER A 362 -18.52 9.04 15.73
CA SER A 362 -18.32 8.95 17.17
C SER A 362 -17.62 7.64 17.56
N ALA A 363 -18.02 6.51 16.97
CA ALA A 363 -17.34 5.23 17.17
C ALA A 363 -15.89 5.27 16.65
N ALA A 364 -15.65 5.85 15.47
CA ALA A 364 -14.32 5.95 14.88
C ALA A 364 -13.38 6.85 15.70
N HIS A 365 -13.87 8.03 16.11
CA HIS A 365 -13.12 9.00 16.91
C HIS A 365 -12.71 8.41 18.27
N ARG A 366 -13.58 7.64 18.92
CA ARG A 366 -13.23 6.91 20.16
C ARG A 366 -12.15 5.84 19.96
N ALA A 367 -12.08 5.26 18.76
CA ALA A 367 -11.01 4.35 18.37
C ALA A 367 -9.74 5.07 17.88
N GLY A 368 -9.68 6.40 17.97
CA GLY A 368 -8.53 7.21 17.52
C GLY A 368 -8.44 7.37 15.99
N VAL A 369 -9.52 7.07 15.27
CA VAL A 369 -9.58 7.11 13.80
C VAL A 369 -10.33 8.37 13.36
N ILE A 370 -9.69 9.22 12.54
CA ILE A 370 -10.32 10.36 11.86
C ILE A 370 -10.65 9.96 10.42
N HIS A 371 -11.87 10.22 9.95
CA HIS A 371 -12.33 9.77 8.62
C HIS A 371 -11.73 10.57 7.47
N ARG A 372 -11.71 11.91 7.60
CA ARG A 372 -11.05 12.92 6.72
C ARG A 372 -11.65 13.16 5.36
N ASP A 373 -12.41 12.21 4.83
CA ASP A 373 -13.09 12.31 3.54
C ASP A 373 -14.61 12.12 3.68
N VAL A 374 -15.23 12.84 4.62
CA VAL A 374 -16.69 12.80 4.82
C VAL A 374 -17.37 13.53 3.65
N LYS A 375 -18.12 12.79 2.82
CA LYS A 375 -18.83 13.32 1.65
C LYS A 375 -19.98 12.39 1.20
N PRO A 376 -20.95 12.88 0.40
CA PRO A 376 -22.11 12.09 -0.02
C PRO A 376 -21.79 10.76 -0.73
N SER A 377 -20.70 10.66 -1.49
CA SER A 377 -20.35 9.40 -2.17
C SER A 377 -19.88 8.30 -1.22
N ASN A 378 -19.50 8.66 0.02
CA ASN A 378 -19.05 7.72 1.05
C ASN A 378 -20.18 7.33 2.02
N VAL A 379 -21.37 7.91 1.87
CA VAL A 379 -22.58 7.52 2.61
C VAL A 379 -23.40 6.62 1.69
N LEU A 380 -23.50 5.34 2.03
CA LEU A 380 -24.18 4.32 1.25
C LEU A 380 -25.45 3.85 1.96
N PHE A 381 -26.38 3.26 1.21
CA PHE A 381 -27.63 2.75 1.74
C PHE A 381 -27.76 1.24 1.53
N ASP A 382 -28.18 0.52 2.57
CA ASP A 382 -28.56 -0.89 2.43
C ASP A 382 -29.97 -1.05 1.83
N GLY A 383 -30.41 -2.30 1.64
CA GLY A 383 -31.72 -2.60 1.05
C GLY A 383 -32.92 -2.13 1.89
N ALA A 384 -32.72 -1.82 3.18
CA ALA A 384 -33.76 -1.23 4.03
C ALA A 384 -33.73 0.31 4.01
N GLY A 385 -32.77 0.91 3.30
CA GLY A 385 -32.57 2.35 3.25
C GLY A 385 -31.81 2.91 4.45
N ALA A 386 -31.14 2.09 5.27
CA ALA A 386 -30.34 2.61 6.37
C ALA A 386 -29.00 3.17 5.86
N ALA A 387 -28.61 4.36 6.33
CA ALA A 387 -27.37 5.02 5.95
C ALA A 387 -26.16 4.40 6.65
N ARG A 388 -25.09 4.14 5.89
CA ARG A 388 -23.85 3.53 6.35
C ARG A 388 -22.65 4.27 5.77
N LEU A 389 -21.70 4.63 6.63
CA LEU A 389 -20.45 5.28 6.24
C LEU A 389 -19.45 4.25 5.72
N ALA A 390 -18.85 4.53 4.56
CA ALA A 390 -17.86 3.73 3.87
C ALA A 390 -16.52 4.47 3.76
N ASP A 391 -15.47 3.74 3.36
CA ASP A 391 -14.16 4.29 2.95
C ASP A 391 -13.36 5.03 4.05
N PHE A 392 -13.04 4.31 5.13
CA PHE A 392 -12.14 4.77 6.19
C PHE A 392 -10.65 4.83 5.76
N GLY A 393 -10.35 4.62 4.47
CA GLY A 393 -9.00 4.47 3.91
C GLY A 393 -8.15 5.74 3.83
N ALA A 394 -8.72 6.92 4.06
CA ALA A 394 -7.98 8.20 4.08
C ALA A 394 -7.27 8.50 5.44
N ALA A 395 -7.40 7.61 6.42
CA ALA A 395 -6.96 7.79 7.79
C ALA A 395 -5.44 7.55 8.01
N HIS A 396 -4.53 8.36 7.44
CA HIS A 396 -3.26 8.66 8.13
C HIS A 396 -2.56 9.99 7.84
N LEU A 397 -2.01 10.57 8.93
CA LEU A 397 -1.16 11.76 8.99
C LEU A 397 0.09 11.51 8.13
N GLY A 398 0.47 12.46 7.26
CA GLY A 398 1.78 12.43 6.59
C GLY A 398 1.80 12.96 5.15
N ASP A 399 0.84 12.58 4.31
CA ASP A 399 1.03 12.73 2.86
C ASP A 399 0.04 13.68 2.16
N LEU A 400 -0.03 14.92 2.67
CA LEU A 400 -0.52 16.02 1.83
C LEU A 400 0.46 16.34 0.68
N ALA A 401 1.75 15.97 0.81
CA ALA A 401 2.76 16.24 -0.23
C ALA A 401 2.76 15.22 -1.39
N ALA A 402 2.43 13.94 -1.15
CA ALA A 402 2.57 12.89 -2.16
C ALA A 402 1.26 12.54 -2.91
N THR A 403 0.10 13.02 -2.45
CA THR A 403 -1.21 12.73 -3.06
C THR A 403 -1.66 13.82 -4.06
N ALA A 404 -0.74 14.65 -4.55
CA ALA A 404 -1.05 15.81 -5.38
C ALA A 404 -1.49 15.48 -6.83
N THR A 405 -1.26 14.26 -7.32
CA THR A 405 -1.31 14.01 -8.78
C THR A 405 -2.39 13.04 -9.29
N ALA A 406 -3.16 12.34 -8.45
CA ALA A 406 -4.23 11.49 -8.97
C ALA A 406 -5.34 11.22 -7.95
N GLY A 407 -6.49 11.90 -8.08
CA GLY A 407 -7.75 11.49 -7.45
C GLY A 407 -8.61 12.58 -6.80
N VAL A 408 -8.07 13.77 -6.51
CA VAL A 408 -8.81 14.79 -5.75
C VAL A 408 -9.41 15.83 -6.67
N ILE A 409 -10.69 15.65 -6.99
CA ILE A 409 -11.48 16.65 -7.71
C ILE A 409 -12.90 16.79 -7.12
N GLY A 410 -13.51 15.71 -6.62
CA GLY A 410 -14.84 15.75 -5.97
C GLY A 410 -14.86 16.11 -4.47
N THR A 411 -13.72 16.05 -3.76
CA THR A 411 -13.68 16.19 -2.28
C THR A 411 -13.65 17.65 -1.79
N PHE A 412 -13.27 18.64 -2.60
CA PHE A 412 -13.02 20.02 -2.14
C PHE A 412 -14.23 20.73 -1.50
N ALA A 413 -15.46 20.44 -1.95
CA ALA A 413 -16.67 21.08 -1.42
C ALA A 413 -16.92 20.76 0.06
N TYR A 414 -16.49 19.57 0.52
CA TYR A 414 -16.71 19.07 1.87
C TYR A 414 -15.48 19.21 2.78
N MET A 415 -14.32 19.58 2.22
CA MET A 415 -13.12 19.84 3.01
C MET A 415 -13.30 21.06 3.93
N SER A 416 -12.89 20.89 5.18
CA SER A 416 -12.83 21.96 6.16
C SER A 416 -11.85 23.08 5.76
N PRO A 417 -12.03 24.31 6.26
CA PRO A 417 -11.10 25.41 6.01
C PRO A 417 -9.66 25.06 6.39
N GLU A 418 -9.46 24.39 7.52
CA GLU A 418 -8.13 23.99 7.97
C GLU A 418 -7.49 22.94 7.05
N GLN A 419 -8.26 21.97 6.54
CA GLN A 419 -7.77 21.01 5.55
C GLN A 419 -7.40 21.68 4.22
N LYS A 420 -8.16 22.70 3.79
CA LYS A 420 -7.87 23.48 2.57
C LYS A 420 -6.57 24.28 2.70
N LEU A 421 -6.23 24.72 3.91
CA LEU A 421 -4.98 25.39 4.25
C LEU A 421 -3.81 24.42 4.47
N GLY A 422 -4.04 23.10 4.32
CA GLY A 422 -3.02 22.07 4.50
C GLY A 422 -2.74 21.69 5.96
N HIS A 423 -3.57 22.12 6.91
CA HIS A 423 -3.45 21.69 8.30
C HIS A 423 -3.91 20.23 8.47
N PRO A 424 -3.39 19.51 9.49
CA PRO A 424 -3.83 18.15 9.79
C PRO A 424 -5.33 18.09 10.08
N ALA A 425 -6.03 17.15 9.45
CA ALA A 425 -7.43 16.89 9.73
C ALA A 425 -7.62 16.35 11.16
N THR A 426 -8.65 16.84 11.85
CA THR A 426 -9.01 16.46 13.22
C THR A 426 -10.47 15.99 13.28
N ILE A 427 -10.96 15.63 14.47
CA ILE A 427 -12.40 15.36 14.66
C ILE A 427 -13.25 16.53 14.17
N GLN A 428 -12.77 17.76 14.32
CA GLN A 428 -13.47 18.98 13.92
C GLN A 428 -13.60 19.09 12.40
N SER A 429 -12.64 18.53 11.67
CA SER A 429 -12.66 18.50 10.21
C SER A 429 -13.75 17.56 9.70
N ASP A 430 -13.97 16.41 10.35
CA ASP A 430 -15.06 15.50 10.03
C ASP A 430 -16.43 16.15 10.32
N LEU A 431 -16.56 16.90 11.43
CA LEU A 431 -17.80 17.61 11.77
C LEU A 431 -18.15 18.69 10.75
N TYR A 432 -17.15 19.41 10.23
CA TYR A 432 -17.36 20.35 9.13
C TYR A 432 -17.89 19.63 7.88
N GLY A 433 -17.30 18.48 7.53
CA GLY A 433 -17.77 17.66 6.40
C GLY A 433 -19.24 17.25 6.54
N ILE A 434 -19.68 16.91 7.76
CA ILE A 434 -21.10 16.67 8.07
C ILE A 434 -21.94 17.92 7.86
N GLY A 435 -21.48 19.09 8.32
CA GLY A 435 -22.16 20.36 8.10
C GLY A 435 -22.32 20.67 6.61
N ALA A 436 -21.28 20.46 5.81
CA ALA A 436 -21.33 20.68 4.35
C ALA A 436 -22.31 19.71 3.67
N MET A 437 -22.28 18.43 4.05
CA MET A 437 -23.22 17.43 3.55
C MET A 437 -24.66 17.74 3.96
N LEU A 438 -24.91 18.15 5.21
CA LEU A 438 -26.23 18.53 5.69
C LEU A 438 -26.76 19.79 4.99
N SER A 439 -25.89 20.77 4.74
CA SER A 439 -26.21 21.95 3.93
C SER A 439 -26.65 21.54 2.53
N GLU A 440 -25.95 20.61 1.89
CA GLU A 440 -26.34 20.14 0.56
C GLU A 440 -27.69 19.42 0.58
N MET A 441 -27.94 18.57 1.58
CA MET A 441 -29.24 17.88 1.71
C MET A 441 -30.40 18.85 1.95
N LEU A 442 -30.20 19.92 2.72
CA LEU A 442 -31.25 20.87 3.07
C LEU A 442 -31.43 21.99 2.03
N VAL A 443 -30.36 22.39 1.36
CA VAL A 443 -30.29 23.65 0.60
C VAL A 443 -29.84 23.44 -0.85
N GLY A 444 -29.45 22.21 -1.21
CA GLY A 444 -28.94 21.89 -2.56
C GLY A 444 -27.52 22.39 -2.82
N SER A 445 -26.80 22.90 -1.80
CA SER A 445 -25.41 23.34 -1.91
C SER A 445 -24.61 23.06 -0.64
N ALA A 446 -23.41 22.52 -0.82
CA ALA A 446 -22.46 22.25 0.27
C ALA A 446 -21.78 23.52 0.85
N ALA A 447 -21.94 24.67 0.18
CA ALA A 447 -21.30 25.93 0.60
C ALA A 447 -22.14 26.66 1.66
N ALA A 448 -21.44 27.25 2.63
CA ALA A 448 -22.06 28.19 3.57
C ALA A 448 -22.56 29.44 2.82
N GLY A 449 -23.82 29.83 3.04
CA GLY A 449 -24.35 31.10 2.51
C GLY A 449 -25.87 31.18 2.42
N THR A 450 -26.55 30.07 2.14
CA THR A 450 -28.02 30.03 2.11
C THR A 450 -28.55 29.37 3.38
N LEU A 451 -29.48 30.05 4.04
CA LEU A 451 -30.09 29.57 5.28
C LEU A 451 -31.19 28.53 4.97
N PRO A 452 -31.21 27.36 5.64
CA PRO A 452 -32.31 26.41 5.52
C PRO A 452 -33.69 27.06 5.74
N SER A 453 -33.84 27.95 6.71
CA SER A 453 -35.10 28.67 6.98
C SER A 453 -35.56 29.60 5.84
N ALA A 454 -34.64 30.02 4.96
CA ALA A 454 -34.99 30.82 3.79
C ALA A 454 -35.63 29.99 2.68
N LEU A 455 -35.45 28.66 2.70
CA LEU A 455 -35.96 27.74 1.69
C LEU A 455 -37.10 26.88 2.21
N HIS A 456 -37.16 26.61 3.52
CA HIS A 456 -38.16 25.75 4.15
C HIS A 456 -38.96 26.51 5.18
N ARG A 457 -40.28 26.57 4.98
CA ARG A 457 -41.20 27.35 5.82
C ARG A 457 -41.21 26.90 7.28
N ASP A 458 -41.01 25.61 7.51
CA ASP A 458 -41.08 24.99 8.85
C ASP A 458 -39.74 25.01 9.60
N LEU A 459 -38.68 25.53 8.97
CA LEU A 459 -37.38 25.70 9.61
C LEU A 459 -37.24 27.14 10.14
N ASP A 460 -36.63 27.27 11.32
CA ASP A 460 -36.41 28.55 12.00
C ASP A 460 -34.93 28.83 12.25
N ARG A 461 -34.63 29.96 12.90
CA ARG A 461 -33.26 30.39 13.21
C ARG A 461 -32.46 29.38 14.05
N ARG A 462 -33.12 28.47 14.78
CA ARG A 462 -32.42 27.45 15.58
C ARG A 462 -31.82 26.37 14.68
N HIS A 463 -32.54 26.03 13.61
CA HIS A 463 -32.07 25.10 12.58
C HIS A 463 -30.89 25.70 11.81
N ASP A 464 -30.98 26.98 11.45
CA ASP A 464 -29.89 27.70 10.82
C ASP A 464 -28.66 27.76 11.74
N ALA A 465 -28.85 28.04 13.04
CA ALA A 465 -27.77 28.10 14.01
C ALA A 465 -27.09 26.73 14.21
N ALA A 466 -27.86 25.64 14.22
CA ALA A 466 -27.30 24.29 14.32
C ALA A 466 -26.42 23.93 13.11
N LEU A 467 -26.89 24.25 11.90
CA LEU A 467 -26.09 24.05 10.69
C LEU A 467 -24.86 24.97 10.66
N ALA A 468 -25.02 26.25 11.04
CA ALA A 468 -23.93 27.22 11.09
C ALA A 468 -22.85 26.83 12.11
N ALA A 469 -23.22 26.22 13.23
CA ALA A 469 -22.26 25.70 14.20
C ALA A 469 -21.36 24.62 13.61
N LEU A 470 -21.91 23.68 12.81
CA LEU A 470 -21.12 22.67 12.11
C LEU A 470 -20.21 23.27 11.02
N LEU A 471 -20.69 24.30 10.33
CA LEU A 471 -19.98 25.01 9.26
C LEU A 471 -19.09 26.16 9.75
N ALA A 472 -18.88 26.30 11.07
CA ALA A 472 -18.07 27.37 11.62
C ALA A 472 -16.64 27.28 11.06
N LYS A 473 -16.09 28.44 10.62
CA LYS A 473 -14.74 28.48 10.05
C LYS A 473 -13.69 28.05 11.06
N GLU A 474 -13.83 28.56 12.28
CA GLU A 474 -13.00 28.24 13.43
C GLU A 474 -13.37 26.85 14.01
N PRO A 475 -12.45 25.87 14.06
CA PRO A 475 -12.72 24.53 14.60
C PRO A 475 -13.28 24.53 16.03
N GLN A 476 -12.81 25.43 16.88
CA GLN A 476 -13.23 25.59 18.27
C GLN A 476 -14.66 26.14 18.44
N ALA A 477 -15.25 26.69 17.38
CA ALA A 477 -16.63 27.18 17.39
C ALA A 477 -17.65 26.09 16.97
N ARG A 478 -17.16 24.92 16.54
CA ARG A 478 -17.99 23.74 16.19
C ARG A 478 -18.28 22.91 17.45
N PRO A 479 -19.24 21.98 17.41
CA PRO A 479 -19.48 21.06 18.53
C PRO A 479 -18.21 20.31 18.94
N ALA A 480 -18.07 20.02 20.24
CA ALA A 480 -16.84 19.43 20.78
C ALA A 480 -16.48 18.07 20.15
N ASP A 481 -17.48 17.27 19.82
CA ASP A 481 -17.34 15.96 19.19
C ASP A 481 -18.62 15.57 18.40
N ALA A 482 -18.58 14.39 17.77
CA ALA A 482 -19.71 13.86 17.00
C ALA A 482 -20.97 13.58 17.83
N ALA A 483 -20.82 13.25 19.12
CA ALA A 483 -21.97 13.02 20.00
C ALA A 483 -22.68 14.34 20.35
N ALA A 484 -21.91 15.40 20.61
CA ALA A 484 -22.43 16.75 20.84
C ALA A 484 -23.11 17.29 19.57
N ALA A 485 -22.51 17.09 18.39
CA ALA A 485 -23.11 17.45 17.10
C ALA A 485 -24.45 16.72 16.87
N ARG A 486 -24.49 15.41 17.16
CA ARG A 486 -25.71 14.61 17.02
C ARG A 486 -26.81 15.09 17.96
N LYS A 487 -26.46 15.34 19.23
CA LYS A 487 -27.40 15.89 20.22
C LYS A 487 -27.96 17.24 19.76
N LEU A 488 -27.11 18.14 19.29
CA LEU A 488 -27.52 19.45 18.76
C LEU A 488 -28.57 19.31 17.64
N LEU A 489 -28.39 18.37 16.72
CA LEU A 489 -29.34 18.16 15.62
C LEU A 489 -30.65 17.52 16.10
N LEU A 490 -30.59 16.54 17.00
CA LEU A 490 -31.77 15.79 17.45
C LEU A 490 -32.62 16.51 18.50
N GLU A 491 -32.11 17.58 19.12
CA GLU A 491 -32.89 18.46 20.00
C GLU A 491 -33.91 19.31 19.23
N LEU A 492 -33.72 19.46 17.91
CA LEU A 492 -34.62 20.18 17.02
C LEU A 492 -35.65 19.24 16.39
N ARG A 493 -36.85 19.78 16.13
CA ARG A 493 -37.90 19.06 15.39
C ARG A 493 -37.79 19.37 13.91
N TRP A 494 -37.43 18.36 13.11
CA TRP A 494 -37.29 18.48 11.66
C TRP A 494 -38.57 17.99 10.95
N PRO A 495 -39.09 18.74 9.97
CA PRO A 495 -40.30 18.37 9.23
C PRO A 495 -40.07 17.17 8.30
N THR A 496 -41.09 16.33 8.17
CA THR A 496 -41.07 15.12 7.31
C THR A 496 -41.47 15.40 5.86
N SER A 497 -42.02 16.59 5.58
CA SER A 497 -42.34 17.07 4.24
C SER A 497 -41.36 18.15 3.81
N PHE A 498 -41.12 18.21 2.50
CA PHE A 498 -40.40 19.30 1.87
C PHE A 498 -41.42 20.38 1.48
N GLU A 499 -41.57 21.42 2.30
CA GLU A 499 -42.43 22.57 1.99
C GLU A 499 -41.59 23.80 1.62
N PRO A 500 -41.40 24.06 0.32
CA PRO A 500 -40.60 25.20 -0.12
C PRO A 500 -41.33 26.50 0.24
N VAL A 501 -40.56 27.53 0.63
CA VAL A 501 -41.09 28.89 0.80
C VAL A 501 -41.58 29.39 -0.56
N ALA A 502 -42.90 29.51 -0.73
CA ALA A 502 -43.49 30.07 -1.93
C ALA A 502 -43.06 31.54 -2.09
N ARG A 503 -42.19 31.83 -3.06
CA ARG A 503 -42.08 33.19 -3.60
C ARG A 503 -43.33 33.49 -4.44
N PRO A 504 -43.80 34.75 -4.52
CA PRO A 504 -44.74 35.13 -5.56
C PRO A 504 -44.05 34.91 -6.92
N LEU A 505 -44.58 34.00 -7.74
CA LEU A 505 -44.11 33.76 -9.10
C LEU A 505 -44.70 34.84 -10.04
N PRO A 506 -43.93 35.37 -11.00
CA PRO A 506 -44.50 36.00 -12.18
C PRO A 506 -45.42 35.00 -12.89
N GLU A 507 -46.56 35.47 -13.40
CA GLU A 507 -47.58 34.64 -14.05
C GLU A 507 -47.01 33.84 -15.23
N SER A 508 -47.50 32.61 -15.34
CA SER A 508 -47.17 31.53 -16.29
C SER A 508 -45.88 30.73 -16.01
N ALA A 509 -46.07 29.59 -15.35
CA ALA A 509 -45.09 28.51 -15.33
C ALA A 509 -45.30 27.62 -16.57
N PRO A 510 -44.25 27.26 -17.33
CA PRO A 510 -44.36 26.19 -18.31
C PRO A 510 -44.32 24.83 -17.60
N GLU A 511 -45.02 23.86 -18.16
CA GLU A 511 -45.02 22.47 -17.70
C GLU A 511 -43.61 21.87 -17.68
N LEU A 512 -43.31 21.10 -16.64
CA LEU A 512 -42.02 20.43 -16.44
C LEU A 512 -41.68 19.53 -17.63
N PRO A 513 -40.58 19.77 -18.38
CA PRO A 513 -40.13 18.83 -19.37
C PRO A 513 -39.29 17.72 -18.71
N ALA A 514 -39.46 16.49 -19.19
CA ALA A 514 -38.78 15.29 -18.73
C ALA A 514 -37.26 15.23 -19.10
N LYS A 515 -36.51 16.34 -19.02
CA LYS A 515 -35.15 16.47 -19.58
C LYS A 515 -34.05 16.76 -18.53
N SER A 516 -32.82 16.57 -18.98
CA SER A 516 -31.55 16.64 -18.25
C SER A 516 -31.34 17.95 -17.48
N ARG A 517 -30.76 17.86 -16.26
CA ARG A 517 -30.43 18.92 -15.28
C ARG A 517 -29.88 20.26 -15.81
N LEU A 518 -29.28 20.29 -17.01
CA LEU A 518 -28.77 21.51 -17.62
C LEU A 518 -29.61 21.89 -18.86
N GLU A 519 -30.21 23.07 -18.80
CA GLU A 519 -30.80 23.73 -19.96
C GLU A 519 -29.72 24.56 -20.66
N SER A 520 -29.45 24.31 -21.94
CA SER A 520 -28.52 25.14 -22.70
C SER A 520 -29.15 26.47 -23.05
N LEU A 521 -28.50 27.57 -22.66
CA LEU A 521 -28.88 28.95 -22.99
C LEU A 521 -28.07 29.52 -24.18
N GLY A 522 -27.17 28.71 -24.77
CA GLY A 522 -26.26 29.12 -25.84
C GLY A 522 -24.91 29.68 -25.35
N ASN A 523 -23.89 29.75 -26.22
CA ASN A 523 -22.54 30.27 -25.91
C ASN A 523 -21.88 29.65 -24.67
N ASP A 524 -21.93 28.31 -24.56
CA ASP A 524 -21.43 27.53 -23.40
C ASP A 524 -22.06 27.89 -22.04
N LEU A 525 -23.16 28.65 -22.06
CA LEU A 525 -23.95 29.03 -20.90
C LEU A 525 -25.11 28.05 -20.72
N TYR A 526 -25.31 27.60 -19.50
CA TYR A 526 -26.34 26.66 -19.11
C TYR A 526 -27.06 27.18 -17.88
N ARG A 527 -28.35 26.85 -17.75
CA ARG A 527 -29.09 26.98 -16.50
C ARG A 527 -29.13 25.63 -15.82
N ASP A 528 -28.62 25.55 -14.61
CA ASP A 528 -28.88 24.40 -13.73
C ASP A 528 -30.32 24.52 -13.24
N GLU A 529 -31.22 23.70 -13.81
CA GLU A 529 -32.66 23.80 -13.56
C GLU A 529 -33.01 23.55 -12.09
N TRP A 530 -32.14 22.86 -11.34
CA TRP A 530 -32.38 22.55 -9.93
C TRP A 530 -31.97 23.67 -8.99
N THR A 531 -30.87 24.37 -9.31
CA THR A 531 -30.34 25.44 -8.46
C THR A 531 -30.73 26.83 -8.96
N GLY A 532 -31.27 26.91 -10.18
CA GLY A 532 -31.56 28.16 -10.90
C GLY A 532 -30.30 28.93 -11.32
N ARG A 533 -29.11 28.37 -11.08
CA ARG A 533 -27.83 29.05 -11.32
C ARG A 533 -27.45 28.99 -12.79
N LEU A 534 -26.81 30.06 -13.25
CA LEU A 534 -26.14 30.09 -14.54
C LEU A 534 -24.76 29.43 -14.39
N VAL A 535 -24.44 28.53 -15.30
CA VAL A 535 -23.24 27.71 -15.29
C VAL A 535 -22.59 27.78 -16.66
N ARG A 536 -21.26 27.95 -16.69
CA ARG A 536 -20.45 27.80 -17.90
C ARG A 536 -19.68 26.50 -17.84
N LEU A 537 -19.81 25.68 -18.88
CA LEU A 537 -19.10 24.41 -18.97
C LEU A 537 -17.77 24.58 -19.66
N VAL A 538 -16.68 24.26 -18.98
CA VAL A 538 -15.32 24.30 -19.54
C VAL A 538 -14.79 22.87 -19.73
N PRO A 539 -14.07 22.53 -20.81
CA PRO A 539 -13.49 21.21 -20.97
C PRO A 539 -12.54 20.84 -19.81
N LEU A 540 -12.66 19.62 -19.30
CA LEU A 540 -11.78 19.09 -18.27
C LEU A 540 -10.48 18.58 -18.90
N THR A 541 -9.39 19.30 -18.69
CA THR A 541 -8.02 18.92 -19.07
C THR A 541 -7.11 19.07 -17.85
N GLU A 542 -5.90 18.51 -17.89
CA GLU A 542 -4.94 18.64 -16.80
C GLU A 542 -4.62 20.12 -16.47
N SER A 543 -4.55 20.96 -17.52
CA SER A 543 -4.33 22.41 -17.39
C SER A 543 -5.55 23.13 -16.78
N THR A 544 -6.77 22.89 -17.29
CA THR A 544 -7.98 23.54 -16.74
C THR A 544 -8.27 23.07 -15.31
N LEU A 545 -7.96 21.82 -14.98
CA LEU A 545 -8.08 21.26 -13.64
C LEU A 545 -7.09 21.88 -12.65
N THR A 546 -5.82 21.98 -13.02
CA THR A 546 -4.78 22.59 -12.18
C THR A 546 -5.13 24.04 -11.85
N ARG A 547 -5.69 24.77 -12.83
CA ARG A 547 -6.19 26.14 -12.64
C ARG A 547 -7.45 26.21 -11.77
N ALA A 548 -8.40 25.29 -11.94
CA ALA A 548 -9.58 25.22 -11.09
C ALA A 548 -9.21 25.04 -9.61
N ARG A 549 -8.16 24.25 -9.32
CA ARG A 549 -7.61 24.09 -7.97
C ARG A 549 -7.05 25.39 -7.41
N ALA A 550 -6.25 26.11 -8.20
CA ALA A 550 -5.65 27.38 -7.80
C ALA A 550 -6.72 28.47 -7.55
N PHE A 551 -7.74 28.55 -8.40
CA PHE A 551 -8.87 29.48 -8.21
C PHE A 551 -9.67 29.15 -6.95
N ALA A 552 -9.90 27.87 -6.65
CA ALA A 552 -10.57 27.45 -5.42
C ALA A 552 -9.73 27.78 -4.16
N GLN A 553 -8.40 27.62 -4.22
CA GLN A 553 -7.48 28.02 -3.14
C GLN A 553 -7.49 29.54 -2.91
N ALA A 554 -7.50 30.33 -3.99
CA ALA A 554 -7.60 31.78 -3.92
C ALA A 554 -8.92 32.23 -3.29
N LEU A 555 -10.05 31.59 -3.64
CA LEU A 555 -11.36 31.87 -3.05
C LEU A 555 -11.42 31.53 -1.54
N ALA A 556 -10.69 30.50 -1.11
CA ALA A 556 -10.60 30.13 0.31
C ALA A 556 -9.75 31.10 1.13
N SER A 557 -8.73 31.70 0.49
CA SER A 557 -7.74 32.58 1.13
C SER A 557 -8.16 34.05 1.09
N VAL A 558 -8.89 34.46 0.06
CA VAL A 558 -9.32 35.84 -0.19
C VAL A 558 -10.82 35.85 -0.45
N THR A 559 -11.56 36.66 0.31
CA THR A 559 -13.01 36.77 0.14
C THR A 559 -13.34 37.53 -1.15
N GLY A 560 -13.84 36.80 -2.15
CA GLY A 560 -14.11 37.32 -3.48
C GLY A 560 -12.84 37.58 -4.31
N GLY A 561 -13.00 38.01 -5.56
CA GLY A 561 -11.87 38.35 -6.43
C GLY A 561 -11.49 37.25 -7.45
N VAL A 562 -12.18 36.11 -7.46
CA VAL A 562 -12.09 35.07 -8.50
C VAL A 562 -13.48 34.53 -8.84
N GLU A 563 -13.69 34.05 -10.07
CA GLU A 563 -14.87 33.25 -10.42
C GLU A 563 -14.88 31.91 -9.69
N VAL A 564 -16.08 31.44 -9.32
CA VAL A 564 -16.27 30.24 -8.51
C VAL A 564 -16.33 28.99 -9.39
N VAL A 565 -15.48 28.02 -9.08
CA VAL A 565 -15.60 26.65 -9.61
C VAL A 565 -16.65 25.92 -8.76
N LEU A 566 -17.80 25.61 -9.35
CA LEU A 566 -18.93 24.98 -8.65
C LEU A 566 -18.74 23.47 -8.50
N ARG A 567 -18.31 22.82 -9.57
CA ARG A 567 -18.20 21.36 -9.64
C ARG A 567 -17.21 20.96 -10.73
N VAL A 568 -16.62 19.78 -10.56
CA VAL A 568 -15.98 19.06 -11.66
C VAL A 568 -16.74 17.78 -11.93
N ASP A 569 -17.11 17.61 -13.19
CA ASP A 569 -17.84 16.46 -13.69
C ASP A 569 -16.88 15.60 -14.52
N ALA A 570 -16.30 14.59 -13.85
CA ALA A 570 -15.39 13.66 -14.49
C ALA A 570 -16.10 12.73 -15.48
N SER A 571 -17.38 12.41 -15.25
CA SER A 571 -18.19 11.58 -16.16
C SER A 571 -18.48 12.29 -17.48
N ALA A 572 -18.72 13.60 -17.45
CA ALA A 572 -18.97 14.40 -18.65
C ALA A 572 -17.70 15.06 -19.21
N ALA A 573 -16.56 14.91 -18.55
CA ALA A 573 -15.31 15.61 -18.83
C ALA A 573 -15.48 17.15 -18.89
N LYS A 574 -16.22 17.74 -17.94
CA LYS A 574 -16.50 19.18 -17.85
C LYS A 574 -16.23 19.76 -16.46
N LEU A 575 -15.79 21.01 -16.41
CA LEU A 575 -15.78 21.87 -15.23
C LEU A 575 -17.02 22.77 -15.28
N TRP A 576 -17.69 22.93 -14.15
CA TRP A 576 -18.84 23.80 -14.00
C TRP A 576 -18.36 25.08 -13.30
N ILE A 577 -18.26 26.16 -14.05
CA ILE A 577 -17.91 27.47 -13.53
C ILE A 577 -19.20 28.26 -13.33
N GLU A 578 -19.35 28.93 -12.19
CA GLU A 578 -20.48 29.83 -12.00
C GLU A 578 -20.44 30.91 -13.08
N ALA A 579 -21.44 30.93 -13.97
CA ALA A 579 -21.53 31.96 -14.97
C ALA A 579 -22.28 33.14 -14.37
N ARG A 580 -21.55 34.22 -14.11
CA ARG A 580 -22.15 35.48 -13.67
C ARG A 580 -22.07 36.47 -14.80
N GLU A 581 -23.18 37.19 -15.04
CA GLU A 581 -23.23 38.30 -15.98
C GLU A 581 -22.34 39.43 -15.46
N GLY A 582 -21.08 39.43 -15.89
CA GLY A 582 -20.11 40.48 -15.62
C GLY A 582 -19.54 40.98 -16.92
N ALA A 583 -19.67 42.30 -17.16
CA ALA A 583 -18.99 42.93 -18.27
C ALA A 583 -17.46 42.90 -18.03
N PRO A 584 -16.64 42.94 -19.10
CA PRO A 584 -15.23 43.24 -18.99
C PRO A 584 -14.97 44.50 -18.16
N LEU A 585 -13.77 44.66 -17.60
CA LEU A 585 -13.42 45.82 -16.80
C LEU A 585 -13.39 47.11 -17.66
N GLU A 586 -14.48 47.88 -17.61
CA GLU A 586 -14.64 49.13 -18.39
C GLU A 586 -14.15 50.38 -17.64
N ARG A 587 -13.97 50.29 -16.32
CA ARG A 587 -13.51 51.40 -15.46
C ARG A 587 -12.18 51.07 -14.77
N PRO A 588 -11.44 52.07 -14.26
CA PRO A 588 -10.28 51.81 -13.41
C PRO A 588 -10.64 50.99 -12.16
N LEU A 589 -9.71 50.14 -11.72
CA LEU A 589 -9.83 49.41 -10.46
C LEU A 589 -9.76 50.36 -9.27
N THR A 590 -10.64 50.16 -8.29
CA THR A 590 -10.51 50.85 -7.00
C THR A 590 -9.32 50.29 -6.21
N ALA A 591 -8.79 51.06 -5.25
CA ALA A 591 -7.70 50.61 -4.37
C ALA A 591 -8.08 49.37 -3.52
N SER A 592 -9.37 49.13 -3.29
CA SER A 592 -9.86 47.92 -2.62
C SER A 592 -9.84 46.71 -3.55
N GLU A 593 -10.31 46.86 -4.78
CA GLU A 593 -10.30 45.82 -5.82
C GLU A 593 -8.87 45.43 -6.21
N SER A 594 -7.99 46.42 -6.40
CA SER A 594 -6.58 46.20 -6.75
C SER A 594 -5.84 45.41 -5.67
N ARG A 595 -6.05 45.73 -4.38
CA ARG A 595 -5.49 44.95 -3.26
C ARG A 595 -6.04 43.53 -3.20
N ARG A 596 -7.35 43.35 -3.42
CA ARG A 596 -7.99 42.03 -3.40
C ARG A 596 -7.48 41.14 -4.52
N LEU A 597 -7.42 41.67 -5.75
CA LEU A 597 -6.88 40.96 -6.90
C LEU A 597 -5.38 40.67 -6.73
N GLY A 598 -4.62 41.58 -6.12
CA GLY A 598 -3.21 41.33 -5.77
C GLY A 598 -3.03 40.16 -4.81
N ALA A 599 -3.90 40.05 -3.80
CA ALA A 599 -3.89 38.91 -2.87
C ALA A 599 -4.26 37.59 -3.59
N VAL A 600 -5.26 37.62 -4.47
CA VAL A 600 -5.63 36.48 -5.32
C VAL A 600 -4.46 36.03 -6.19
N LEU A 601 -3.83 36.96 -6.90
CA LEU A 601 -2.70 36.66 -7.79
C LEU A 601 -1.50 36.12 -7.01
N SER A 602 -1.27 36.58 -5.79
CA SER A 602 -0.22 36.01 -4.91
C SER A 602 -0.47 34.52 -4.64
N VAL A 603 -1.71 34.13 -4.36
CA VAL A 603 -2.09 32.72 -4.16
C VAL A 603 -1.93 31.91 -5.45
N LEU A 604 -2.34 32.46 -6.59
CA LEU A 604 -2.19 31.80 -7.89
C LEU A 604 -0.71 31.60 -8.28
N HIS A 605 0.15 32.57 -7.99
CA HIS A 605 1.60 32.46 -8.22
C HIS A 605 2.28 31.45 -7.31
N GLN A 606 1.89 31.39 -6.04
CA GLN A 606 2.39 30.36 -5.11
C GLN A 606 2.01 28.95 -5.56
N ALA A 607 0.85 28.79 -6.20
CA ALA A 607 0.42 27.53 -6.79
C ALA A 607 1.14 27.17 -8.10
N GLY A 608 1.94 28.09 -8.67
CA GLY A 608 2.69 27.88 -9.91
C GLY A 608 1.81 27.68 -11.15
N VAL A 609 0.57 28.19 -11.13
CA VAL A 609 -0.42 27.91 -12.18
C VAL A 609 -0.58 29.10 -13.13
N PRO A 610 -0.49 28.90 -14.47
CA PRO A 610 -0.82 29.95 -15.42
C PRO A 610 -2.31 30.30 -15.32
N HIS A 611 -2.61 31.55 -14.99
CA HIS A 611 -3.99 32.07 -14.87
C HIS A 611 -4.40 32.97 -16.04
N GLY A 612 -3.43 33.53 -16.78
CA GLY A 612 -3.65 34.36 -17.98
C GLY A 612 -3.02 35.74 -17.83
N ARG A 613 -3.00 36.54 -18.90
CA ARG A 613 -2.53 37.92 -18.82
C ARG A 613 -3.54 38.75 -18.00
N VAL A 614 -3.09 39.47 -16.98
CA VAL A 614 -3.97 40.39 -16.25
C VAL A 614 -4.26 41.60 -17.15
N ASP A 615 -5.48 41.67 -17.68
CA ASP A 615 -5.96 42.76 -18.52
C ASP A 615 -7.46 43.01 -18.31
N ARG A 616 -8.04 43.94 -19.08
CA ARG A 616 -9.47 44.28 -18.98
C ARG A 616 -10.42 43.15 -19.39
N ALA A 617 -9.97 42.19 -20.19
CA ALA A 617 -10.77 41.05 -20.61
C ALA A 617 -10.74 39.92 -19.58
N HIS A 618 -9.60 39.77 -18.89
CA HIS A 618 -9.42 38.79 -17.83
C HIS A 618 -10.11 39.19 -16.52
N ILE A 619 -10.38 40.47 -16.29
CA ILE A 619 -11.12 40.95 -15.13
C ILE A 619 -12.58 41.23 -15.49
N ARG A 620 -13.51 40.66 -14.73
CA ARG A 620 -14.95 40.90 -14.85
C ARG A 620 -15.49 41.76 -13.72
N LEU A 621 -16.37 42.68 -14.04
CA LEU A 621 -17.09 43.49 -13.07
C LEU A 621 -18.43 42.83 -12.73
N LEU A 622 -18.57 42.35 -11.50
CA LEU A 622 -19.82 41.79 -11.01
C LEU A 622 -20.63 42.84 -10.23
N PRO A 623 -21.96 42.96 -10.44
CA PRO A 623 -22.78 44.02 -9.85
C PRO A 623 -22.74 44.13 -8.31
N ARG A 624 -22.39 43.06 -7.60
CA ARG A 624 -22.35 43.01 -6.12
C ARG A 624 -20.96 42.79 -5.51
N GLU A 625 -20.02 42.24 -6.26
CA GLU A 625 -18.73 41.77 -5.73
C GLU A 625 -17.55 42.61 -6.18
N GLY A 626 -17.77 43.48 -7.18
CA GLY A 626 -16.75 44.30 -7.81
C GLY A 626 -15.93 43.49 -8.81
N ALA A 627 -14.68 43.92 -9.03
CA ALA A 627 -13.76 43.26 -9.95
C ALA A 627 -13.35 41.86 -9.45
N VAL A 628 -13.47 40.86 -10.33
CA VAL A 628 -13.04 39.48 -10.11
C VAL A 628 -12.18 38.98 -11.28
N LEU A 629 -11.22 38.11 -10.99
CA LEU A 629 -10.46 37.42 -12.00
C LEU A 629 -11.32 36.32 -12.64
N ALA A 630 -11.51 36.39 -13.95
CA ALA A 630 -12.35 35.45 -14.71
C ALA A 630 -11.63 34.12 -14.93
N PHE A 631 -12.38 33.02 -14.92
CA PHE A 631 -11.84 31.71 -15.24
C PHE A 631 -11.85 31.50 -16.77
N THR A 632 -10.69 31.55 -17.41
CA THR A 632 -10.57 31.29 -18.86
C THR A 632 -10.19 29.83 -19.12
N ALA A 633 -10.58 29.28 -20.27
CA ALA A 633 -10.24 27.90 -20.66
C ALA A 633 -8.81 27.80 -21.25
N GLU A 634 -8.43 28.82 -22.02
CA GLU A 634 -7.11 28.96 -22.66
C GLU A 634 -6.32 30.06 -21.95
N THR A 635 -5.03 29.81 -21.71
CA THR A 635 -4.12 30.74 -21.03
C THR A 635 -2.76 30.75 -21.71
N THR A 636 -2.13 31.92 -21.80
CA THR A 636 -0.73 32.06 -22.24
C THR A 636 0.23 32.04 -21.03
N PRO A 637 1.47 31.51 -21.16
CA PRO A 637 2.47 31.44 -20.06
C PRO A 637 3.08 32.79 -19.63
N THR A 638 2.41 33.91 -19.90
CA THR A 638 2.96 35.26 -19.76
C THR A 638 2.76 35.88 -18.37
N ALA A 639 2.16 35.13 -17.43
CA ALA A 639 1.84 35.61 -16.08
C ALA A 639 3.03 35.39 -15.13
N THR A 640 3.64 36.49 -14.68
CA THR A 640 4.63 36.48 -13.59
C THR A 640 4.19 37.47 -12.51
N PRO A 641 4.62 37.28 -11.25
CA PRO A 641 4.28 38.19 -10.15
C PRO A 641 4.54 39.65 -10.48
N ASP A 642 5.69 39.94 -11.08
CA ASP A 642 6.09 41.31 -11.41
C ASP A 642 5.23 41.90 -12.53
N LEU A 643 4.97 41.14 -13.60
CA LEU A 643 4.15 41.60 -14.73
C LEU A 643 2.69 41.82 -14.32
N ASP A 644 2.15 40.96 -13.47
CA ASP A 644 0.77 41.07 -13.00
C ASP A 644 0.56 42.23 -12.02
N LEU A 645 1.57 42.53 -11.18
CA LEU A 645 1.56 43.72 -10.33
C LEU A 645 1.63 45.01 -11.14
N ILE A 646 2.46 45.04 -12.19
CA ILE A 646 2.51 46.16 -13.15
C ILE A 646 1.16 46.33 -13.83
N ALA A 647 0.57 45.25 -14.34
CA ALA A 647 -0.72 45.26 -15.00
C ALA A 647 -1.86 45.74 -14.07
N LEU A 648 -1.91 45.26 -12.82
CA LEU A 648 -2.89 45.76 -11.84
C LEU A 648 -2.73 47.26 -11.56
N SER A 649 -1.49 47.75 -11.49
CA SER A 649 -1.20 49.17 -11.32
C SER A 649 -1.68 49.98 -12.52
N GLU A 650 -1.46 49.51 -13.76
CA GLU A 650 -1.94 50.16 -14.98
C GLU A 650 -3.47 50.19 -15.06
N LEU A 651 -4.14 49.08 -14.73
CA LEU A 651 -5.60 48.99 -14.67
C LEU A 651 -6.22 49.86 -13.56
N SER A 652 -5.44 50.23 -12.55
CA SER A 652 -5.85 51.15 -11.47
C SER A 652 -5.70 52.63 -11.85
N ARG A 653 -4.81 52.98 -12.79
CA ARG A 653 -4.55 54.38 -13.20
C ARG A 653 -5.52 54.93 -14.25
N GLY A 654 -6.29 54.07 -14.91
CA GLY A 654 -7.11 54.44 -16.07
C GLY A 654 -6.25 54.69 -17.32
N ALA A 655 -6.79 54.42 -18.51
CA ALA A 655 -6.02 54.60 -19.75
C ALA A 655 -5.68 56.09 -19.94
N SER A 656 -4.39 56.44 -19.87
CA SER A 656 -3.89 57.56 -20.67
C SER A 656 -3.77 57.04 -22.09
N SER A 657 -4.39 57.75 -23.03
CA SER A 657 -4.36 57.51 -24.48
C SER A 657 -2.96 57.23 -25.02
#